data_AF-A0A6V7SMR5-F1
#
_entry.id   AF-A0A6V7SMR5-F1
#
_cell.length_a   1.000
_cell.length_b   1.000
_cell.length_c   1.000
_cell.angle_alpha   90.00
_cell.angle_beta   90.00
_cell.angle_gamma   90.00
#
_symmetry.space_group_name_H-M   'P 1'
#
loop_
_entity.id
_entity.type
_entity.pdbx_description
1 polymer ?
#
loop_
_entity_poly.entity_id
_entity_poly.type
_entity_poly.pdbx_seq_one_letter_code
_entity_poly.pdbx_strand_id
1 'polypeptide(L)'
;MRINSLIYANLLFTAIHANFFSKGNKANYVSACINSFHRDNNNNNRHNTEDNNKINATNIGKSHDQLNNYLSRRFHTIQNKNQYLREGKRNSKENRLTNYNMESSNEQNNQMMGGDSYKERLQKLKKYMADHNIDVYILINSDAHNSEIINDQDKKIYYLTNYSGADGILILTKDSQIIYVNALYELQANKELDTKFFDLKVSRITNKDEIFETIADLEFSTIAFDGKNTTVSFYEKLKNKIKFQYPDKKIQEKFIYKDSINKIVKDKNINLYVLESPLVTVPNDNVNKKPVFIYDREFSGSCAAQKIQESSDFFDENPEVDSLLLSELDEISYMLNLRGYDYTYSPLFYSYVYLKYDRKEGRINDIILFAKTENIKQNVLAHLDRIHVKLMDYDSVVSFLTKNVSTKNGNITKYNENNLLLSSIQEDNSPRYDISLSPNINLMIYMLFNKEKVLLKRSPIVDMKAVKNYVEMDSIKEAHVLDGLALLQFFHWCEEKRKTKELFKETEISLRNKIDYFRSTKKNFIFPSFSTISAIGPNSAVIHYESTEETNAKITPSIYLLDSGGQYLYGTTDVTRTTHFGEPNADEKKLYTLVLKGHLSLRKVIFASYTNSMALDFLARQPLFNNFLDYNHGTGHGVGICLNVHESGCSISPAVGTPLKESMVLSNEPGYYWADHFGIRIENMQFVVTKKQTDETTFLTFNDLTLYPYEKKLLDFSLLTPQEIADINEYHLTIRNTLLPRIKENPSEYDKGVEQYLMEITEPISH
;
A
#
# COMPACT_ATOMS: atom_id res chain seq x y z
N MET A 1 -49.33 7.60 -36.96
CA MET A 1 -48.12 7.13 -36.23
C MET A 1 -47.02 8.19 -36.20
N ARG A 2 -47.36 9.39 -35.74
CA ARG A 2 -46.45 10.49 -35.36
C ARG A 2 -47.22 11.24 -34.29
N ILE A 3 -46.79 11.19 -33.03
CA ILE A 3 -47.14 12.05 -31.87
C ILE A 3 -46.53 11.47 -30.57
N ASN A 4 -46.24 10.17 -30.48
CA ASN A 4 -45.67 9.57 -29.25
C ASN A 4 -44.15 9.73 -29.08
N SER A 5 -43.39 10.16 -30.09
CA SER A 5 -41.94 10.37 -29.97
C SER A 5 -41.55 11.76 -29.44
N LEU A 6 -42.46 12.75 -29.47
CA LEU A 6 -42.18 14.10 -28.92
C LEU A 6 -42.42 14.21 -27.41
N ILE A 7 -43.22 13.30 -26.83
CA ILE A 7 -43.54 13.31 -25.39
C ILE A 7 -42.39 12.65 -24.59
N TYR A 8 -41.74 11.63 -25.14
CA TYR A 8 -40.57 11.00 -24.51
C TYR A 8 -39.30 11.87 -24.58
N ALA A 9 -39.13 12.68 -25.62
CA ALA A 9 -38.01 13.62 -25.71
C ALA A 9 -38.11 14.78 -24.70
N ASN A 10 -39.33 15.24 -24.38
CA ASN A 10 -39.55 16.31 -23.40
C ASN A 10 -39.46 15.83 -21.93
N LEU A 11 -39.77 14.56 -21.65
CA LEU A 11 -39.55 13.96 -20.32
C LEU A 11 -38.07 13.68 -20.02
N LEU A 12 -37.27 13.34 -21.04
CA LEU A 12 -35.82 13.20 -20.88
C LEU A 12 -35.13 14.57 -20.70
N PHE A 13 -35.58 15.61 -21.42
CA PHE A 13 -35.01 16.95 -21.29
C PHE A 13 -35.33 17.62 -19.95
N THR A 14 -36.49 17.34 -19.35
CA THR A 14 -36.84 17.84 -18.02
C THR A 14 -36.12 17.09 -16.89
N ALA A 15 -35.82 15.80 -17.05
CA ALA A 15 -34.96 15.06 -16.12
C ALA A 15 -33.48 15.51 -16.18
N ILE A 16 -32.98 15.89 -17.36
CA ILE A 16 -31.61 16.40 -17.53
C ILE A 16 -31.50 17.86 -17.03
N HIS A 17 -32.54 18.69 -17.19
CA HIS A 17 -32.54 20.06 -16.64
C HIS A 17 -32.77 20.10 -15.12
N ALA A 18 -33.51 19.15 -14.54
CA ALA A 18 -33.67 19.06 -13.08
C ALA A 18 -32.35 18.66 -12.37
N ASN A 19 -31.53 17.81 -12.99
CA ASN A 19 -30.21 17.44 -12.47
C ASN A 19 -29.14 18.54 -12.63
N PHE A 20 -29.34 19.49 -13.55
CA PHE A 20 -28.44 20.64 -13.71
C PHE A 20 -28.78 21.80 -12.76
N PHE A 21 -30.04 21.93 -12.30
CA PHE A 21 -30.44 22.98 -11.37
C PHE A 21 -30.40 22.57 -9.88
N SER A 22 -30.33 21.28 -9.53
CA SER A 22 -30.14 20.84 -8.13
C SER A 22 -28.69 20.89 -7.63
N LYS A 23 -27.70 21.08 -8.53
CA LYS A 23 -26.28 21.30 -8.16
C LYS A 23 -25.94 22.78 -7.90
N GLY A 24 -26.92 23.68 -8.00
CA GLY A 24 -26.76 25.12 -7.82
C GLY A 24 -26.93 25.61 -6.38
N ASN A 25 -26.25 24.99 -5.42
CA ASN A 25 -26.03 25.55 -4.07
C ASN A 25 -24.93 24.83 -3.26
N LYS A 26 -23.91 24.27 -3.92
CA LYS A 26 -22.69 23.82 -3.22
C LYS A 26 -21.78 25.04 -3.01
N ALA A 27 -21.98 25.75 -1.88
CA ALA A 27 -21.07 26.80 -1.45
C ALA A 27 -19.67 26.20 -1.20
N ASN A 28 -18.70 26.71 -1.94
CA ASN A 28 -17.38 26.12 -2.15
C ASN A 28 -16.45 26.25 -0.92
N TYR A 29 -15.95 25.12 -0.40
CA TYR A 29 -14.67 25.07 0.34
C TYR A 29 -13.53 25.70 -0.48
N VAL A 30 -13.62 25.61 -1.81
CA VAL A 30 -12.69 26.23 -2.76
C VAL A 30 -12.70 27.77 -2.64
N SER A 31 -13.85 28.40 -2.40
CA SER A 31 -13.95 29.85 -2.23
C SER A 31 -13.41 30.34 -0.89
N ALA A 32 -13.50 29.53 0.18
CA ALA A 32 -12.91 29.87 1.48
C ALA A 32 -11.36 29.89 1.41
N CYS A 33 -10.76 28.95 0.66
CA CYS A 33 -9.32 29.01 0.38
C CYS A 33 -8.95 30.23 -0.47
N ILE A 34 -9.67 30.48 -1.58
CA ILE A 34 -9.37 31.59 -2.51
C ILE A 34 -9.54 32.96 -1.85
N ASN A 35 -10.55 33.15 -0.98
CA ASN A 35 -10.78 34.44 -0.31
C ASN A 35 -9.76 34.77 0.78
N SER A 36 -9.05 33.78 1.35
CA SER A 36 -7.97 34.04 2.31
C SER A 36 -6.69 34.56 1.63
N PHE A 37 -6.39 34.10 0.41
CA PHE A 37 -5.24 34.58 -0.37
C PHE A 37 -5.36 36.05 -0.81
N HIS A 38 -6.57 36.58 -0.89
CA HIS A 38 -6.81 37.99 -1.22
C HIS A 38 -6.69 38.95 -0.02
N ARG A 39 -6.61 38.44 1.23
CA ARG A 39 -6.40 39.29 2.41
C ARG A 39 -4.92 39.55 2.72
N ASP A 40 -4.01 38.68 2.31
CA ASP A 40 -2.56 38.84 2.59
C ASP A 40 -1.79 39.67 1.55
N ASN A 41 -2.41 40.04 0.41
CA ASN A 41 -1.77 40.82 -0.65
C ASN A 41 -2.16 42.31 -0.70
N ASN A 42 -2.95 42.81 0.25
CA ASN A 42 -3.44 44.21 0.26
C ASN A 42 -2.69 45.14 1.22
N ASN A 43 -1.37 44.94 1.33
CA ASN A 43 -0.45 45.95 1.86
C ASN A 43 0.76 46.03 0.94
N ASN A 44 0.62 46.72 -0.19
CA ASN A 44 1.59 47.68 -0.69
C ASN A 44 1.16 48.28 -2.05
N ASN A 45 1.29 49.61 -2.11
CA ASN A 45 1.37 50.48 -3.28
C ASN A 45 0.09 50.81 -4.06
N ARG A 46 -0.48 51.95 -3.65
CA ARG A 46 -1.16 52.92 -4.51
C ARG A 46 -0.22 53.44 -5.60
N HIS A 47 -0.65 53.41 -6.86
CA HIS A 47 -0.57 54.55 -7.77
C HIS A 47 -1.49 54.37 -8.99
N ASN A 48 -2.22 55.45 -9.30
CA ASN A 48 -3.07 55.69 -10.46
C ASN A 48 -2.28 55.47 -11.78
N THR A 49 -2.85 55.13 -12.94
CA THR A 49 -3.91 55.84 -13.70
C THR A 49 -4.50 54.92 -14.80
N GLU A 50 -5.79 55.15 -15.08
CA GLU A 50 -6.60 55.06 -16.33
C GLU A 50 -5.79 54.72 -17.63
N ASP A 51 -6.23 53.94 -18.62
CA ASP A 51 -7.47 54.11 -19.38
C ASP A 51 -7.63 53.02 -20.47
N ASN A 52 -8.86 52.52 -20.60
CA ASN A 52 -9.64 52.13 -21.78
C ASN A 52 -9.05 51.63 -23.13
N ASN A 53 -9.66 50.52 -23.56
CA ASN A 53 -10.36 50.27 -24.85
C ASN A 53 -9.74 49.44 -26.00
N LYS A 54 -10.55 48.43 -26.37
CA LYS A 54 -10.92 47.93 -27.72
C LYS A 54 -10.14 46.79 -28.40
N ILE A 55 -10.81 45.65 -28.32
CA ILE A 55 -10.94 44.46 -29.18
C ILE A 55 -10.86 44.73 -30.70
N ASN A 56 -10.09 43.93 -31.45
CA ASN A 56 -10.61 43.08 -32.55
C ASN A 56 -9.59 42.12 -33.17
N ALA A 57 -10.15 41.01 -33.66
CA ALA A 57 -9.54 39.75 -34.08
C ALA A 57 -8.76 39.78 -35.40
N THR A 58 -7.72 38.94 -35.53
CA THR A 58 -7.56 37.90 -36.58
C THR A 58 -6.20 37.18 -36.46
N ASN A 59 -6.19 35.92 -36.90
CA ASN A 59 -5.06 35.04 -37.21
C ASN A 59 -4.50 34.12 -36.09
N ILE A 60 -5.13 32.95 -36.08
CA ILE A 60 -4.60 31.62 -35.83
C ILE A 60 -3.21 31.46 -36.50
N GLY A 61 -2.22 31.04 -35.72
CA GLY A 61 -0.91 30.65 -36.21
C GLY A 61 0.25 31.22 -35.40
N LYS A 62 0.42 30.71 -34.16
CA LYS A 62 1.66 30.68 -33.34
C LYS A 62 1.27 30.43 -31.87
N SER A 63 1.10 29.17 -31.46
CA SER A 63 0.90 28.82 -30.04
C SER A 63 1.84 27.72 -29.52
N HIS A 64 2.98 27.51 -30.18
CA HIS A 64 4.02 26.58 -29.67
C HIS A 64 5.27 27.31 -29.15
N ASP A 65 5.60 28.50 -29.65
CA ASP A 65 6.82 29.23 -29.23
C ASP A 65 6.62 30.21 -28.06
N GLN A 66 5.37 30.52 -27.69
CA GLN A 66 5.09 31.38 -26.53
C GLN A 66 4.98 30.60 -25.21
N LEU A 67 4.62 29.31 -25.26
CA LEU A 67 4.57 28.45 -24.07
C LEU A 67 5.99 28.08 -23.59
N ASN A 68 6.91 27.82 -24.53
CA ASN A 68 8.32 27.54 -24.22
C ASN A 68 9.07 28.76 -23.67
N ASN A 69 8.73 29.98 -24.11
CA ASN A 69 9.31 31.21 -23.57
C ASN A 69 8.70 31.64 -22.22
N TYR A 70 7.48 31.20 -21.90
CA TYR A 70 6.88 31.40 -20.57
C TYR A 70 7.47 30.43 -19.53
N LEU A 71 7.74 29.18 -19.93
CA LEU A 71 8.38 28.18 -19.07
C LEU A 71 9.85 28.52 -18.81
N SER A 72 10.64 28.92 -19.82
CA SER A 72 12.07 29.24 -19.63
C SER A 72 12.31 30.47 -18.73
N ARG A 73 11.43 31.48 -18.78
CA ARG A 73 11.53 32.68 -17.93
C ARG A 73 11.14 32.43 -16.47
N ARG A 74 10.36 31.38 -16.16
CA ARG A 74 10.02 31.02 -14.77
C ARG A 74 11.09 30.15 -14.12
N PHE A 75 11.85 29.37 -14.90
CA PHE A 75 12.97 28.57 -14.39
C PHE A 75 14.21 29.40 -14.01
N HIS A 76 14.45 30.57 -14.61
CA HIS A 76 15.58 31.43 -14.24
C HIS A 76 15.34 32.31 -13.00
N THR A 77 14.10 32.59 -12.61
CA THR A 77 13.81 33.41 -11.42
C THR A 77 13.82 32.61 -10.11
N ILE A 78 13.89 31.28 -10.19
CA ILE A 78 13.94 30.36 -9.02
C ILE A 78 15.36 30.21 -8.47
N GLN A 79 16.41 30.56 -9.23
CA GLN A 79 17.79 30.50 -8.74
C GLN A 79 18.15 31.57 -7.69
N ASN A 80 17.39 32.67 -7.59
CA ASN A 80 17.75 33.81 -6.72
C ASN A 80 16.96 33.91 -5.40
N LYS A 81 16.12 32.92 -5.04
CA LYS A 81 15.43 32.89 -3.73
C LYS A 81 15.92 31.79 -2.77
N ASN A 82 16.92 31.00 -3.16
CA ASN A 82 17.49 29.93 -2.34
C ASN A 82 18.75 30.32 -1.55
N GLN A 83 19.02 31.62 -1.39
CA GLN A 83 20.23 32.10 -0.70
C GLN A 83 20.08 32.16 0.85
N TYR A 84 18.87 31.96 1.41
CA TYR A 84 18.64 32.00 2.86
C TYR A 84 18.60 30.62 3.57
N LEU A 85 18.82 29.51 2.85
CA LEU A 85 18.97 28.17 3.43
C LEU A 85 20.41 27.62 3.35
N ARG A 86 21.39 28.46 2.94
CA ARG A 86 22.78 28.03 2.68
C ARG A 86 23.82 28.47 3.72
N GLU A 87 23.47 29.20 4.77
CA GLU A 87 24.43 29.65 5.80
C GLU A 87 24.40 28.89 7.14
N GLY A 88 23.76 27.71 7.19
CA GLY A 88 23.81 26.81 8.36
C GLY A 88 24.72 25.58 8.23
N LYS A 89 25.39 25.39 7.09
CA LYS A 89 26.19 24.18 6.79
C LYS A 89 27.59 24.50 6.26
N ARG A 90 28.38 25.22 7.06
CA ARG A 90 29.84 25.25 6.95
C ARG A 90 30.42 25.22 8.36
N ASN A 91 30.49 24.01 8.92
CA ASN A 91 31.46 23.52 9.92
C ASN A 91 30.89 22.26 10.59
N SER A 92 31.09 21.11 9.95
CA SER A 92 31.10 19.74 10.52
C SER A 92 30.95 18.73 9.38
N LYS A 93 31.94 18.68 8.49
CA LYS A 93 32.21 17.51 7.67
C LYS A 93 33.57 17.00 8.11
N GLU A 94 33.66 15.68 8.24
CA GLU A 94 34.68 14.88 8.91
C GLU A 94 34.39 14.69 10.42
N ASN A 95 34.27 13.43 10.84
CA ASN A 95 34.00 12.90 12.19
C ASN A 95 32.55 12.65 12.67
N ARG A 96 31.61 12.28 11.78
CA ARG A 96 30.37 11.59 12.22
C ARG A 96 29.90 10.55 11.20
N LEU A 97 30.57 9.40 11.14
CA LEU A 97 30.03 8.15 10.55
C LEU A 97 30.84 6.90 10.97
N THR A 98 31.59 6.98 12.07
CA THR A 98 32.32 5.86 12.67
C THR A 98 32.00 5.85 14.15
N ASN A 99 31.00 5.05 14.52
CA ASN A 99 30.77 4.44 15.84
C ASN A 99 29.33 3.91 15.89
N TYR A 100 29.04 2.88 15.11
CA TYR A 100 28.11 1.85 15.55
C TYR A 100 28.99 0.74 16.12
N ASN A 101 29.04 0.65 17.45
CA ASN A 101 29.82 -0.36 18.15
C ASN A 101 29.30 -1.76 17.78
N MET A 102 30.26 -2.65 17.58
CA MET A 102 30.20 -3.85 16.76
C MET A 102 30.32 -5.12 17.63
N GLU A 103 29.89 -5.06 18.89
CA GLU A 103 30.04 -6.16 19.86
C GLU A 103 28.73 -6.55 20.59
N SER A 104 27.57 -6.04 20.19
CA SER A 104 26.31 -6.28 20.94
C SER A 104 25.27 -7.20 20.29
N SER A 105 25.47 -7.72 19.07
CA SER A 105 24.39 -8.41 18.34
C SER A 105 23.96 -9.75 18.95
N ASN A 106 24.88 -10.51 19.57
CA ASN A 106 24.53 -11.76 20.26
C ASN A 106 23.89 -11.55 21.65
N GLU A 107 24.15 -10.41 22.31
CA GLU A 107 23.50 -10.06 23.58
C GLU A 107 22.17 -9.32 23.35
N GLN A 108 22.04 -8.54 22.27
CA GLN A 108 20.83 -7.78 21.94
C GLN A 108 19.69 -8.67 21.42
N ASN A 109 19.98 -9.72 20.64
CA ASN A 109 18.95 -10.68 20.24
C ASN A 109 18.41 -11.49 21.44
N ASN A 110 19.24 -11.74 22.47
CA ASN A 110 18.79 -12.33 23.73
C ASN A 110 18.06 -11.32 24.65
N GLN A 111 18.37 -10.02 24.56
CA GLN A 111 17.68 -8.98 25.33
C GLN A 111 16.27 -8.65 24.80
N MET A 112 16.02 -8.70 23.49
CA MET A 112 14.66 -8.54 22.94
C MET A 112 13.74 -9.73 23.27
N MET A 113 14.30 -10.91 23.48
CA MET A 113 13.57 -12.16 23.69
C MET A 113 13.25 -12.47 25.16
N GLY A 114 13.40 -11.50 26.06
CA GLY A 114 12.96 -11.63 27.45
C GLY A 114 13.47 -12.90 28.16
N GLY A 115 14.73 -13.31 27.95
CA GLY A 115 15.41 -14.41 28.66
C GLY A 115 14.84 -15.84 28.52
N ASP A 116 13.54 -15.99 28.28
CA ASP A 116 12.84 -17.26 28.09
C ASP A 116 13.03 -17.76 26.64
N SER A 117 12.97 -19.06 26.44
CA SER A 117 12.82 -19.68 25.11
C SER A 117 11.37 -19.55 24.60
N TYR A 118 11.16 -19.65 23.28
CA TYR A 118 9.80 -19.64 22.71
C TYR A 118 8.91 -20.77 23.27
N LYS A 119 9.50 -21.92 23.61
CA LYS A 119 8.80 -23.05 24.24
C LYS A 119 8.30 -22.70 25.64
N GLU A 120 9.11 -22.02 26.45
CA GLU A 120 8.72 -21.57 27.79
C GLU A 120 7.63 -20.51 27.73
N ARG A 121 7.74 -19.55 26.81
CA ARG A 121 6.69 -18.55 26.56
C ARG A 121 5.37 -19.19 26.18
N LEU A 122 5.40 -20.19 25.29
CA LEU A 122 4.20 -20.92 24.88
C LEU A 122 3.58 -21.71 26.03
N GLN A 123 4.40 -22.36 26.87
CA GLN A 123 3.91 -23.08 28.05
C GLN A 123 3.26 -22.13 29.07
N LYS A 124 3.87 -20.97 29.33
CA LYS A 124 3.28 -19.93 30.20
C LYS A 124 1.94 -19.44 29.65
N LEU A 125 1.84 -19.20 28.34
CA LEU A 125 0.60 -18.80 27.69
C LEU A 125 -0.48 -19.88 27.78
N LYS A 126 -0.16 -21.14 27.48
CA LYS A 126 -1.12 -22.26 27.60
C LYS A 126 -1.63 -22.45 29.02
N LYS A 127 -0.76 -22.28 30.03
CA LYS A 127 -1.16 -22.28 31.43
C LYS A 127 -2.12 -21.12 31.72
N TYR A 128 -1.79 -19.90 31.27
CA TYR A 128 -2.64 -18.74 31.44
C TYR A 128 -4.02 -18.94 30.79
N MET A 129 -4.07 -19.51 29.58
CA MET A 129 -5.33 -19.87 28.91
C MET A 129 -6.17 -20.85 29.75
N ALA A 130 -5.55 -21.89 30.30
CA ALA A 130 -6.21 -22.86 31.15
C ALA A 130 -6.78 -22.23 32.44
N ASP A 131 -5.99 -21.37 33.10
CA ASP A 131 -6.38 -20.66 34.33
C ASP A 131 -7.57 -19.70 34.09
N HIS A 132 -7.79 -19.28 32.84
CA HIS A 132 -8.87 -18.36 32.43
C HIS A 132 -9.93 -19.03 31.55
N ASN A 133 -10.02 -20.36 31.52
CA ASN A 133 -11.05 -21.11 30.79
C ASN A 133 -11.10 -20.85 29.26
N ILE A 134 -9.95 -20.57 28.63
CA ILE A 134 -9.81 -20.39 27.18
C ILE A 134 -9.31 -21.71 26.57
N ASP A 135 -10.13 -22.33 25.72
CA ASP A 135 -9.78 -23.62 25.10
C ASP A 135 -8.93 -23.43 23.83
N VAL A 136 -9.30 -22.43 23.03
CA VAL A 136 -8.64 -22.08 21.76
C VAL A 136 -8.29 -20.60 21.75
N TYR A 137 -7.07 -20.25 21.37
CA TYR A 137 -6.65 -18.88 21.15
C TYR A 137 -6.09 -18.72 19.73
N ILE A 138 -6.62 -17.75 19.00
CA ILE A 138 -6.25 -17.47 17.61
C ILE A 138 -5.41 -16.20 17.56
N LEU A 139 -4.20 -16.34 17.04
CA LEU A 139 -3.28 -15.24 16.78
C LEU A 139 -3.10 -15.09 15.27
N ILE A 140 -3.16 -13.86 14.78
CA ILE A 140 -3.01 -13.53 13.35
C ILE A 140 -1.93 -12.45 13.26
N ASN A 141 -0.99 -12.59 12.32
CA ASN A 141 -0.09 -11.51 11.95
C ASN A 141 -0.87 -10.42 11.20
N SER A 142 -1.42 -9.47 11.94
CA SER A 142 -2.04 -8.24 11.42
C SER A 142 -2.02 -7.18 12.50
N ASP A 143 -2.40 -5.95 12.19
CA ASP A 143 -2.58 -4.87 13.17
C ASP A 143 -4.02 -4.31 13.15
N ALA A 144 -4.28 -3.28 13.95
CA ALA A 144 -5.60 -2.62 14.04
C ALA A 144 -6.11 -2.01 12.72
N HIS A 145 -5.23 -1.88 11.73
CA HIS A 145 -5.47 -1.20 10.47
C HIS A 145 -5.31 -2.13 9.26
N ASN A 146 -5.17 -3.45 9.49
CA ASN A 146 -4.96 -4.44 8.43
C ASN A 146 -3.75 -4.11 7.53
N SER A 147 -2.70 -3.55 8.11
CA SER A 147 -1.45 -3.26 7.38
C SER A 147 -0.75 -4.57 7.00
N GLU A 148 -0.20 -4.63 5.80
CA GLU A 148 0.55 -5.80 5.33
C GLU A 148 1.88 -5.96 6.09
N ILE A 149 2.64 -4.88 6.24
CA ILE A 149 3.83 -4.87 7.09
C ILE A 149 3.44 -4.34 8.46
N ILE A 150 3.49 -5.22 9.45
CA ILE A 150 3.21 -4.90 10.84
C ILE A 150 4.47 -4.46 11.60
N ASN A 151 4.27 -3.56 12.56
CA ASN A 151 5.33 -3.14 13.47
C ASN A 151 5.63 -4.23 14.52
N ASP A 152 6.83 -4.17 15.11
CA ASP A 152 7.32 -5.22 16.00
C ASP A 152 6.42 -5.53 17.21
N GLN A 153 5.71 -4.51 17.72
CA GLN A 153 4.73 -4.68 18.82
C GLN A 153 3.58 -5.67 18.48
N ASP A 154 3.27 -5.84 17.19
CA ASP A 154 2.18 -6.68 16.69
C ASP A 154 2.69 -8.07 16.23
N LYS A 155 4.01 -8.30 16.19
CA LYS A 155 4.64 -9.57 15.77
C LYS A 155 4.59 -10.66 16.84
N LYS A 156 3.38 -10.98 17.32
CA LYS A 156 3.15 -11.96 18.40
C LYS A 156 3.48 -13.39 17.99
N ILE A 157 3.25 -13.76 16.72
CA ILE A 157 3.56 -15.12 16.23
C ILE A 157 5.08 -15.33 16.26
N TYR A 158 5.86 -14.41 15.70
CA TYR A 158 7.33 -14.48 15.77
C TYR A 158 7.83 -14.67 17.20
N TYR A 159 7.31 -13.87 18.14
CA TYR A 159 7.67 -13.98 19.56
C TYR A 159 7.41 -15.38 20.16
N LEU A 160 6.38 -16.10 19.69
CA LEU A 160 5.98 -17.41 20.19
C LEU A 160 6.55 -18.60 19.41
N THR A 161 7.03 -18.40 18.18
CA THR A 161 7.36 -19.50 17.27
C THR A 161 8.74 -19.38 16.61
N ASN A 162 9.39 -18.21 16.68
CA ASN A 162 10.55 -17.80 15.88
C ASN A 162 10.30 -17.72 14.36
N TYR A 163 9.06 -17.91 13.89
CA TYR A 163 8.71 -17.72 12.48
C TYR A 163 8.52 -16.24 12.16
N SER A 164 9.34 -15.72 11.25
CA SER A 164 9.46 -14.29 10.95
C SER A 164 8.68 -13.84 9.70
N GLY A 165 8.08 -14.78 8.97
CA GLY A 165 7.28 -14.46 7.78
C GLY A 165 6.07 -13.58 8.09
N ALA A 166 5.72 -12.70 7.15
CA ALA A 166 4.67 -11.70 7.36
C ALA A 166 3.27 -12.32 7.45
N ASP A 167 2.97 -13.35 6.65
CA ASP A 167 1.68 -14.06 6.72
C ASP A 167 1.73 -15.21 7.72
N GLY A 168 0.80 -15.26 8.66
CA GLY A 168 0.72 -16.35 9.60
C GLY A 168 -0.53 -16.30 10.47
N ILE A 169 -1.13 -17.47 10.72
CA ILE A 169 -2.20 -17.66 11.69
C ILE A 169 -1.84 -18.82 12.60
N LEU A 170 -1.72 -18.55 13.90
CA LEU A 170 -1.39 -19.54 14.92
C LEU A 170 -2.65 -19.89 15.72
N ILE A 171 -3.00 -21.18 15.69
CA ILE A 171 -4.10 -21.78 16.47
C ILE A 171 -3.48 -22.49 17.66
N LEU A 172 -3.74 -21.97 18.86
CA LEU A 172 -3.26 -22.56 20.10
C LEU A 172 -4.40 -23.24 20.83
N THR A 173 -4.19 -24.51 21.17
CA THR A 173 -5.04 -25.26 22.09
C THR A 173 -4.22 -25.72 23.29
N LYS A 174 -4.87 -26.37 24.25
CA LYS A 174 -4.18 -27.02 25.37
C LYS A 174 -3.07 -27.96 24.88
N ASP A 175 -3.39 -28.81 23.91
CA ASP A 175 -2.53 -29.95 23.52
C ASP A 175 -1.84 -29.75 22.16
N SER A 176 -2.23 -28.74 21.36
CA SER A 176 -1.73 -28.55 20.00
C SER A 176 -1.36 -27.09 19.70
N GLN A 177 -0.45 -26.92 18.74
CA GLN A 177 -0.09 -25.62 18.17
C GLN A 177 0.02 -25.79 16.64
N ILE A 178 -0.99 -25.28 15.93
CA ILE A 178 -1.10 -25.40 14.47
C ILE A 178 -0.84 -24.02 13.89
N ILE A 179 0.06 -23.93 12.91
CA ILE A 179 0.36 -22.69 12.21
C ILE A 179 0.01 -22.81 10.74
N TYR A 180 -0.82 -21.90 10.26
CA TYR A 180 -1.11 -21.71 8.85
C TYR A 180 -0.25 -20.60 8.28
N VAL A 181 0.40 -20.85 7.16
CA VAL A 181 1.13 -19.83 6.38
C VAL A 181 0.71 -19.91 4.92
N ASN A 182 0.74 -18.79 4.22
CA ASN A 182 0.58 -18.74 2.77
C ASN A 182 1.73 -19.51 2.10
N ALA A 183 1.43 -20.19 0.99
CA ALA A 183 2.39 -20.97 0.22
C ALA A 183 3.65 -20.22 -0.24
N LEU A 184 3.61 -18.89 -0.33
CA LEU A 184 4.79 -18.06 -0.57
C LEU A 184 5.85 -18.17 0.54
N TYR A 185 5.41 -18.44 1.77
CA TYR A 185 6.25 -18.55 2.96
C TYR A 185 6.53 -19.99 3.38
N GLU A 186 6.06 -21.00 2.63
CA GLU A 186 6.24 -22.42 2.98
C GLU A 186 7.73 -22.79 3.13
N LEU A 187 8.57 -22.34 2.20
CA LEU A 187 10.01 -22.61 2.25
C LEU A 187 10.69 -21.94 3.45
N GLN A 188 10.25 -20.72 3.81
CA GLN A 188 10.76 -20.02 5.00
C GLN A 188 10.29 -20.70 6.28
N ALA A 189 9.00 -21.02 6.38
CA ALA A 189 8.40 -21.68 7.54
C ALA A 189 9.07 -23.03 7.84
N ASN A 190 9.38 -23.83 6.81
CA ASN A 190 10.11 -25.09 6.98
C ASN A 190 11.55 -24.93 7.50
N LYS A 191 12.18 -23.77 7.27
CA LYS A 191 13.54 -23.48 7.76
C LYS A 191 13.54 -22.92 9.18
N GLU A 192 12.55 -22.09 9.52
CA GLU A 192 12.51 -21.36 10.79
C GLU A 192 11.76 -22.10 11.91
N LEU A 193 10.69 -22.84 11.59
CA LEU A 193 9.88 -23.53 12.60
C LEU A 193 10.49 -24.87 13.02
N ASP A 194 10.39 -25.20 14.32
CA ASP A 194 10.53 -26.56 14.81
C ASP A 194 9.27 -27.37 14.41
N THR A 195 9.27 -27.95 13.21
CA THR A 195 8.13 -28.70 12.63
C THR A 195 7.79 -29.99 13.38
N LYS A 196 8.62 -30.43 14.35
CA LYS A 196 8.24 -31.50 15.29
C LYS A 196 7.41 -30.97 16.45
N PHE A 197 7.50 -29.67 16.73
CA PHE A 197 6.79 -29.00 17.80
C PHE A 197 5.56 -28.24 17.29
N PHE A 198 5.60 -27.62 16.10
CA PHE A 198 4.47 -26.96 15.46
C PHE A 198 3.92 -27.81 14.30
N ASP A 199 2.60 -27.94 14.22
CA ASP A 199 1.93 -28.51 13.05
C ASP A 199 1.80 -27.43 11.97
N LEU A 200 2.71 -27.47 10.99
CA LEU A 200 2.74 -26.51 9.88
C LEU A 200 1.75 -26.93 8.79
N LYS A 201 0.79 -26.05 8.49
CA LYS A 201 -0.15 -26.17 7.38
C LYS A 201 0.02 -25.04 6.38
N VAL A 202 -0.20 -25.34 5.11
CA VAL A 202 0.05 -24.40 4.00
C VAL A 202 -1.26 -24.02 3.33
N SER A 203 -1.56 -22.73 3.33
CA SER A 203 -2.69 -22.14 2.62
C SER A 203 -2.31 -21.84 1.18
N ARG A 204 -3.02 -22.49 0.25
CA ARG A 204 -2.93 -22.36 -1.21
C ARG A 204 -4.26 -21.87 -1.74
N ILE A 205 -4.27 -21.45 -3.01
CA ILE A 205 -5.51 -21.03 -3.68
C ILE A 205 -6.59 -22.12 -3.65
N THR A 206 -6.19 -23.41 -3.70
CA THR A 206 -7.10 -24.56 -3.73
C THR A 206 -7.69 -24.97 -2.38
N ASN A 207 -7.13 -24.51 -1.25
CA ASN A 207 -7.54 -24.90 0.10
C ASN A 207 -7.68 -23.71 1.06
N LYS A 208 -7.98 -22.50 0.55
CA LYS A 208 -8.07 -21.27 1.36
C LYS A 208 -8.97 -21.38 2.60
N ASP A 209 -10.04 -22.17 2.52
CA ASP A 209 -11.02 -22.30 3.60
C ASP A 209 -10.70 -23.44 4.60
N GLU A 210 -9.64 -24.23 4.38
CA GLU A 210 -9.25 -25.37 5.23
C GLU A 210 -8.97 -24.97 6.69
N ILE A 211 -8.49 -23.75 6.92
CA ILE A 211 -8.27 -23.24 8.27
C ILE A 211 -9.58 -23.16 9.07
N PHE A 212 -10.69 -22.79 8.43
CA PHE A 212 -11.99 -22.69 9.09
C PHE A 212 -12.53 -24.07 9.44
N GLU A 213 -12.31 -25.06 8.56
CA GLU A 213 -12.59 -26.47 8.84
C GLU A 213 -11.78 -26.95 10.05
N THR A 214 -10.47 -26.73 10.02
CA THR A 214 -9.55 -27.16 11.08
C THR A 214 -9.93 -26.59 12.43
N ILE A 215 -10.31 -25.31 12.52
CA ILE A 215 -10.75 -24.72 13.79
C ILE A 215 -12.11 -25.27 14.20
N ALA A 216 -13.06 -25.42 13.27
CA ALA A 216 -14.41 -25.91 13.59
C ALA A 216 -14.41 -27.38 14.06
N ASP A 217 -13.49 -28.20 13.58
CA ASP A 217 -13.36 -29.61 13.97
C ASP A 217 -12.73 -29.82 15.37
N LEU A 218 -12.16 -28.78 15.98
CA LEU A 218 -11.65 -28.84 17.36
C LEU A 218 -12.80 -28.97 18.37
N GLU A 219 -12.59 -29.74 19.44
CA GLU A 219 -13.51 -29.76 20.58
C GLU A 219 -13.23 -28.58 21.52
N PHE A 220 -14.15 -27.63 21.60
CA PHE A 220 -14.05 -26.48 22.50
C PHE A 220 -15.41 -25.95 22.99
N SER A 221 -15.38 -25.21 24.10
CA SER A 221 -16.46 -24.34 24.55
C SER A 221 -16.09 -22.86 24.40
N THR A 222 -14.81 -22.53 24.46
CA THR A 222 -14.31 -21.16 24.47
C THR A 222 -13.21 -20.92 23.45
N ILE A 223 -13.39 -19.93 22.58
CA ILE A 223 -12.35 -19.43 21.66
C ILE A 223 -12.14 -17.93 21.87
N ALA A 224 -10.89 -17.49 21.88
CA ALA A 224 -10.50 -16.11 22.07
C ALA A 224 -9.75 -15.54 20.85
N PHE A 225 -9.99 -14.26 20.59
CA PHE A 225 -9.39 -13.49 19.50
C PHE A 225 -8.85 -12.16 20.01
N ASP A 226 -7.72 -11.72 19.47
CA ASP A 226 -7.25 -10.36 19.69
C ASP A 226 -8.13 -9.38 18.92
N GLY A 227 -8.84 -8.50 19.63
CA GLY A 227 -9.82 -7.59 19.02
C GLY A 227 -9.20 -6.62 18.03
N LYS A 228 -7.95 -6.19 18.26
CA LYS A 228 -7.21 -5.30 17.35
C LYS A 228 -6.59 -6.05 16.15
N ASN A 229 -6.16 -7.29 16.31
CA ASN A 229 -5.40 -8.03 15.28
C ASN A 229 -6.27 -9.07 14.55
N THR A 230 -7.60 -8.95 14.61
CA THR A 230 -8.53 -9.85 13.91
C THR A 230 -9.49 -9.04 13.07
N THR A 231 -9.57 -9.35 11.77
CA THR A 231 -10.51 -8.69 10.86
C THR A 231 -11.91 -9.30 10.95
N VAL A 232 -12.94 -8.49 10.67
CA VAL A 232 -14.33 -8.98 10.63
C VAL A 232 -14.52 -10.05 9.57
N SER A 233 -13.87 -9.92 8.40
CA SER A 233 -13.93 -10.89 7.31
C SER A 233 -13.52 -12.30 7.76
N PHE A 234 -12.39 -12.43 8.49
CA PHE A 234 -11.96 -13.72 9.04
C PHE A 234 -12.94 -14.24 10.09
N TYR A 235 -13.31 -13.37 11.04
CA TYR A 235 -14.16 -13.73 12.18
C TYR A 235 -15.55 -14.22 11.76
N GLU A 236 -16.21 -13.52 10.84
CA GLU A 236 -17.57 -13.90 10.39
C GLU A 236 -17.56 -15.19 9.57
N LYS A 237 -16.54 -15.43 8.74
CA LYS A 237 -16.36 -16.73 8.05
C LYS A 237 -16.21 -17.88 9.05
N LEU A 238 -15.31 -17.72 10.02
CA LEU A 238 -15.09 -18.73 11.05
C LEU A 238 -16.35 -18.97 11.88
N LYS A 239 -17.01 -17.91 12.33
CA LYS A 239 -18.26 -18.01 13.11
C LYS A 239 -19.35 -18.77 12.34
N ASN A 240 -19.52 -18.49 11.05
CA ASN A 240 -20.49 -19.19 10.21
C ASN A 240 -20.13 -20.67 10.08
N LYS A 241 -18.86 -20.99 9.93
CA LYS A 241 -18.39 -22.38 9.87
C LYS A 241 -18.62 -23.12 11.19
N ILE A 242 -18.31 -22.50 12.33
CA ILE A 242 -18.59 -23.04 13.66
C ILE A 242 -20.10 -23.27 13.86
N LYS A 243 -20.94 -22.32 13.43
CA LYS A 243 -22.40 -22.44 13.52
C LYS A 243 -22.93 -23.65 12.73
N PHE A 244 -22.34 -23.89 11.56
CA PHE A 244 -22.69 -25.05 10.74
C PHE A 244 -22.27 -26.36 11.40
N GLN A 245 -21.07 -26.41 11.99
CA GLN A 245 -20.53 -27.61 12.63
C GLN A 245 -21.25 -27.97 13.94
N TYR A 246 -21.72 -26.95 14.69
CA TYR A 246 -22.37 -27.12 15.99
C TYR A 246 -23.81 -26.57 15.98
N PRO A 247 -24.75 -27.19 15.24
CA PRO A 247 -26.12 -26.66 15.10
C PRO A 247 -26.90 -26.62 16.42
N ASP A 248 -26.57 -27.53 17.36
CA ASP A 248 -27.25 -27.64 18.66
C ASP A 248 -26.68 -26.70 19.73
N LYS A 249 -25.52 -26.06 19.48
CA LYS A 249 -24.90 -25.12 20.41
C LYS A 249 -25.24 -23.69 20.02
N LYS A 250 -25.70 -22.90 20.98
CA LYS A 250 -25.83 -21.45 20.79
C LYS A 250 -24.44 -20.81 20.73
N ILE A 251 -24.22 -19.91 19.78
CA ILE A 251 -23.02 -19.09 19.74
C ILE A 251 -23.28 -17.81 20.55
N GLN A 252 -22.38 -17.50 21.47
CA GLN A 252 -22.37 -16.27 22.25
C GLN A 252 -21.11 -15.48 21.95
N GLU A 253 -21.28 -14.22 21.58
CA GLU A 253 -20.18 -13.31 21.26
C GLU A 253 -20.04 -12.31 22.40
N LYS A 254 -18.84 -12.21 22.98
CA LYS A 254 -18.59 -11.41 24.17
C LYS A 254 -17.32 -10.57 24.01
N PHE A 255 -17.42 -9.28 24.23
CA PHE A 255 -16.27 -8.39 24.31
C PHE A 255 -15.72 -8.39 25.73
N ILE A 256 -14.42 -8.64 25.89
CA ILE A 256 -13.74 -8.73 27.19
C ILE A 256 -12.81 -7.54 27.33
N TYR A 257 -13.21 -6.61 28.21
CA TYR A 257 -12.36 -5.52 28.67
C TYR A 257 -11.20 -6.04 29.51
N LYS A 258 -10.08 -5.33 29.49
CA LYS A 258 -8.81 -5.70 30.16
C LYS A 258 -9.00 -6.22 31.59
N ASP A 259 -9.81 -5.53 32.41
CA ASP A 259 -9.99 -5.86 33.83
C ASP A 259 -11.03 -6.97 34.09
N SER A 260 -11.56 -7.60 33.04
CA SER A 260 -12.65 -8.59 33.12
C SER A 260 -12.28 -9.97 32.59
N ILE A 261 -11.00 -10.26 32.34
CA ILE A 261 -10.54 -11.58 31.86
C ILE A 261 -10.92 -12.72 32.82
N ASN A 262 -10.92 -12.46 34.13
CA ASN A 262 -11.32 -13.41 35.17
C ASN A 262 -12.83 -13.76 35.15
N LYS A 263 -13.64 -13.10 34.31
CA LYS A 263 -15.09 -13.35 34.18
C LYS A 263 -15.42 -14.34 33.06
N ILE A 264 -14.41 -14.94 32.42
CA ILE A 264 -14.63 -15.99 31.42
C ILE A 264 -15.07 -17.28 32.12
N VAL A 265 -16.29 -17.72 31.80
CA VAL A 265 -16.91 -18.92 32.36
C VAL A 265 -17.25 -19.88 31.23
N LYS A 266 -16.99 -21.17 31.44
CA LYS A 266 -17.47 -22.23 30.54
C LYS A 266 -18.95 -22.48 30.77
N ASP A 267 -19.71 -22.54 29.70
CA ASP A 267 -21.09 -23.01 29.71
C ASP A 267 -21.30 -24.05 28.60
N LYS A 268 -22.54 -24.49 28.41
CA LYS A 268 -22.90 -25.45 27.35
C LYS A 268 -22.89 -24.84 25.95
N ASN A 269 -22.65 -23.53 25.83
CA ASN A 269 -22.67 -22.78 24.58
C ASN A 269 -21.24 -22.66 24.02
N ILE A 270 -21.13 -22.19 22.78
CA ILE A 270 -19.85 -21.77 22.22
C ILE A 270 -19.68 -20.28 22.51
N ASN A 271 -18.59 -19.94 23.19
CA ASN A 271 -18.25 -18.57 23.54
C ASN A 271 -17.12 -18.06 22.65
N LEU A 272 -17.41 -17.04 21.83
CA LEU A 272 -16.44 -16.31 21.04
C LEU A 272 -16.06 -15.03 21.80
N TYR A 273 -14.87 -15.00 22.40
CA TYR A 273 -14.37 -13.85 23.16
C TYR A 273 -13.48 -12.96 22.29
N VAL A 274 -13.81 -11.68 22.27
CA VAL A 274 -13.02 -10.64 21.61
C VAL A 274 -12.32 -9.84 22.69
N LEU A 275 -10.99 -9.92 22.72
CA LEU A 275 -10.17 -9.35 23.78
C LEU A 275 -9.78 -7.90 23.44
N GLU A 276 -10.00 -6.97 24.36
CA GLU A 276 -9.51 -5.59 24.27
C GLU A 276 -7.97 -5.54 24.37
N SER A 277 -7.42 -6.29 25.33
CA SER A 277 -6.00 -6.47 25.53
C SER A 277 -5.61 -7.90 25.16
N PRO A 278 -4.57 -8.09 24.33
CA PRO A 278 -4.15 -9.43 23.94
C PRO A 278 -3.59 -10.21 25.13
N LEU A 279 -3.61 -11.55 25.03
CA LEU A 279 -2.96 -12.42 26.04
C LEU A 279 -1.43 -12.37 25.95
N VAL A 280 -0.92 -11.88 24.81
CA VAL A 280 0.51 -11.81 24.50
C VAL A 280 0.87 -10.37 24.18
N THR A 281 1.80 -9.82 24.94
CA THR A 281 2.41 -8.51 24.70
C THR A 281 3.87 -8.71 24.32
N VAL A 282 4.25 -8.18 23.15
CA VAL A 282 5.65 -8.15 22.74
C VAL A 282 6.32 -6.94 23.39
N PRO A 283 7.44 -7.10 24.12
CA PRO A 283 8.19 -5.97 24.65
C PRO A 283 8.64 -5.06 23.50
N ASN A 284 8.27 -3.79 23.55
CA ASN A 284 8.73 -2.81 22.58
C ASN A 284 8.82 -1.41 23.21
N ASP A 285 10.04 -0.90 23.30
CA ASP A 285 10.32 0.44 23.82
C ASP A 285 10.36 1.53 22.71
N ASN A 286 10.29 1.13 21.44
CA ASN A 286 10.43 2.02 20.31
C ASN A 286 9.10 2.67 19.93
N VAL A 287 8.77 3.77 20.59
CA VAL A 287 7.67 4.67 20.17
C VAL A 287 8.19 5.71 19.19
N ASN A 288 7.66 5.73 17.96
CA ASN A 288 7.99 6.77 16.99
C ASN A 288 7.43 8.15 17.42
N LYS A 289 8.33 9.12 17.55
CA LYS A 289 8.02 10.53 17.91
C LYS A 289 8.22 11.52 16.75
N LYS A 290 8.53 11.02 15.55
CA LYS A 290 8.72 11.89 14.37
C LYS A 290 7.38 12.52 13.98
N PRO A 291 7.37 13.81 13.59
CA PRO A 291 6.14 14.53 13.29
C PRO A 291 5.47 14.02 12.01
N VAL A 292 4.14 14.03 12.00
CA VAL A 292 3.35 13.97 10.77
C VAL A 292 3.63 15.22 9.93
N PHE A 293 3.67 15.08 8.62
CA PHE A 293 3.93 16.19 7.69
C PHE A 293 2.89 16.28 6.57
N ILE A 294 2.77 17.46 5.97
CA ILE A 294 1.84 17.74 4.87
C ILE A 294 2.45 17.24 3.57
N TYR A 295 1.65 16.50 2.81
CA TYR A 295 1.96 16.10 1.44
C TYR A 295 1.50 17.19 0.47
N ASP A 296 2.45 17.92 -0.08
CA ASP A 296 2.16 19.14 -0.83
C ASP A 296 1.32 18.87 -2.10
N ARG A 297 0.58 19.90 -2.53
CA ARG A 297 -0.22 19.88 -3.75
C ARG A 297 0.65 19.74 -5.00
N GLU A 298 1.90 20.17 -4.96
CA GLU A 298 2.84 19.98 -6.07
C GLU A 298 3.06 18.51 -6.43
N PHE A 299 2.89 17.58 -5.47
CA PHE A 299 2.99 16.14 -5.69
C PHE A 299 1.61 15.47 -5.84
N SER A 300 0.64 15.88 -5.03
CA SER A 300 -0.69 15.24 -4.99
C SER A 300 -1.65 15.71 -6.09
N GLY A 301 -1.46 16.88 -6.69
CA GLY A 301 -2.35 17.44 -7.71
C GLY A 301 -3.74 17.89 -7.24
N SER A 302 -4.19 17.42 -6.08
CA SER A 302 -5.51 17.67 -5.49
C SER A 302 -5.40 17.99 -4.01
N CYS A 303 -6.15 18.99 -3.54
CA CYS A 303 -6.18 19.36 -2.12
C CYS A 303 -7.06 18.40 -1.31
N ALA A 304 -6.77 18.26 -0.02
CA ALA A 304 -7.58 17.46 0.91
C ALA A 304 -9.08 17.83 0.90
N ALA A 305 -9.40 19.13 0.85
CA ALA A 305 -10.80 19.59 0.77
C ALA A 305 -11.54 19.09 -0.50
N GLN A 306 -10.83 18.95 -1.63
CA GLN A 306 -11.43 18.41 -2.86
C GLN A 306 -11.74 16.92 -2.69
N LYS A 307 -10.79 16.15 -2.15
CA LYS A 307 -10.95 14.72 -1.87
C LYS A 307 -12.09 14.44 -0.88
N ILE A 308 -12.20 15.24 0.18
CA ILE A 308 -13.32 15.16 1.14
C ILE A 308 -14.66 15.43 0.43
N GLN A 309 -14.71 16.44 -0.44
CA GLN A 309 -15.94 16.77 -1.17
C GLN A 309 -16.34 15.67 -2.16
N GLU A 310 -15.38 15.07 -2.87
CA GLU A 310 -15.60 13.92 -3.77
C GLU A 310 -16.09 12.68 -3.01
N SER A 311 -15.61 12.49 -1.77
CA SER A 311 -16.06 11.39 -0.89
C SER A 311 -17.54 11.50 -0.48
N SER A 312 -18.19 12.64 -0.73
CA SER A 312 -19.62 12.81 -0.44
C SER A 312 -20.50 11.93 -1.33
N ASP A 313 -20.06 11.59 -2.54
CA ASP A 313 -20.82 10.79 -3.50
C ASP A 313 -21.13 9.39 -2.94
N PHE A 314 -20.26 8.86 -2.06
CA PHE A 314 -20.52 7.62 -1.33
C PHE A 314 -21.85 7.65 -0.56
N PHE A 315 -22.16 8.77 0.10
CA PHE A 315 -23.40 8.85 0.88
C PHE A 315 -24.62 8.96 -0.03
N ASP A 316 -24.50 9.62 -1.18
CA ASP A 316 -25.58 9.68 -2.17
C ASP A 316 -25.90 8.30 -2.76
N GLU A 317 -24.87 7.46 -2.97
CA GLU A 317 -25.03 6.06 -3.40
C GLU A 317 -25.52 5.11 -2.29
N ASN A 318 -25.41 5.51 -1.01
CA ASN A 318 -25.78 4.72 0.15
C ASN A 318 -26.70 5.54 1.08
N PRO A 319 -27.96 5.80 0.68
CA PRO A 319 -28.91 6.64 1.43
C PRO A 319 -29.19 6.14 2.85
N GLU A 320 -28.98 4.85 3.11
CA GLU A 320 -29.24 4.16 4.37
C GLU A 320 -28.17 4.38 5.47
N VAL A 321 -27.10 5.14 5.19
CA VAL A 321 -26.04 5.43 6.16
C VAL A 321 -25.54 6.87 6.04
N ASP A 322 -25.18 7.49 7.16
CA ASP A 322 -24.64 8.87 7.19
C ASP A 322 -23.25 8.95 7.82
N SER A 323 -22.76 7.86 8.39
CA SER A 323 -21.50 7.83 9.13
C SER A 323 -20.55 6.83 8.49
N LEU A 324 -19.31 7.23 8.26
CA LEU A 324 -18.24 6.38 7.71
C LEU A 324 -17.01 6.47 8.61
N LEU A 325 -16.40 5.32 8.91
CA LEU A 325 -15.08 5.28 9.54
C LEU A 325 -14.06 4.76 8.53
N LEU A 326 -13.02 5.56 8.28
CA LEU A 326 -11.82 5.11 7.60
C LEU A 326 -10.84 4.52 8.62
N SER A 327 -10.40 3.30 8.35
CA SER A 327 -9.41 2.57 9.16
C SER A 327 -8.12 2.23 8.41
N GLU A 328 -8.18 2.14 7.08
CA GLU A 328 -6.99 1.90 6.26
C GLU A 328 -6.13 3.18 6.25
N LEU A 329 -4.86 3.06 6.64
CA LEU A 329 -4.00 4.23 6.90
C LEU A 329 -3.60 4.98 5.62
N ASP A 330 -3.50 4.28 4.50
CA ASP A 330 -3.21 4.86 3.20
C ASP A 330 -4.38 5.70 2.68
N GLU A 331 -5.62 5.28 2.91
CA GLU A 331 -6.81 6.08 2.61
C GLU A 331 -6.85 7.39 3.41
N ILE A 332 -6.57 7.31 4.72
CA ILE A 332 -6.53 8.48 5.61
C ILE A 332 -5.43 9.45 5.15
N SER A 333 -4.24 8.92 4.89
CA SER A 333 -3.08 9.68 4.42
C SER A 333 -3.33 10.34 3.06
N TYR A 334 -4.00 9.63 2.14
CA TYR A 334 -4.42 10.15 0.84
C TYR A 334 -5.45 11.27 0.97
N MET A 335 -6.53 11.04 1.72
CA MET A 335 -7.65 11.98 1.84
C MET A 335 -7.22 13.29 2.48
N LEU A 336 -6.38 13.23 3.51
CA LEU A 336 -5.94 14.41 4.27
C LEU A 336 -4.68 15.07 3.71
N ASN A 337 -4.04 14.49 2.68
CA ASN A 337 -2.71 14.89 2.22
C ASN A 337 -1.70 14.98 3.38
N LEU A 338 -1.67 13.94 4.22
CA LEU A 338 -0.73 13.82 5.34
C LEU A 338 0.11 12.56 5.19
N ARG A 339 1.31 12.58 5.77
CA ARG A 339 2.24 11.46 5.80
C ARG A 339 2.91 11.36 7.16
N GLY A 340 3.37 10.16 7.50
CA GLY A 340 3.95 9.85 8.81
C GLY A 340 5.18 8.96 8.75
N TYR A 341 5.57 8.49 9.92
CA TYR A 341 6.76 7.66 10.13
C TYR A 341 6.48 6.48 11.08
N ASP A 342 5.21 6.16 11.32
CA ASP A 342 4.87 5.08 12.24
C ASP A 342 5.15 3.70 11.63
N TYR A 343 5.32 3.60 10.31
CA TYR A 343 5.66 2.38 9.60
C TYR A 343 7.02 2.52 8.90
N THR A 344 7.80 1.45 8.89
CA THR A 344 9.17 1.42 8.37
C THR A 344 9.24 1.68 6.87
N TYR A 345 8.30 1.12 6.11
CA TYR A 345 8.36 1.07 4.65
C TYR A 345 7.25 1.85 3.94
N SER A 346 6.29 2.37 4.70
CA SER A 346 5.20 3.19 4.17
C SER A 346 5.08 4.48 5.00
N PRO A 347 5.01 5.68 4.37
CA PRO A 347 4.97 6.96 5.07
C PRO A 347 3.59 7.25 5.67
N LEU A 348 3.15 6.37 6.57
CA LEU A 348 1.84 6.35 7.20
C LEU A 348 1.95 6.66 8.71
N PHE A 349 0.81 6.97 9.32
CA PHE A 349 0.70 7.24 10.76
C PHE A 349 -0.56 6.61 11.32
N TYR A 350 -0.47 6.08 12.54
CA TYR A 350 -1.58 5.45 13.24
C TYR A 350 -2.74 6.44 13.37
N SER A 351 -3.85 6.13 12.71
CA SER A 351 -5.01 7.02 12.69
C SER A 351 -6.32 6.34 12.32
N TYR A 352 -7.43 6.96 12.73
CA TYR A 352 -8.77 6.72 12.19
C TYR A 352 -9.36 8.05 11.74
N VAL A 353 -10.23 8.04 10.73
CA VAL A 353 -11.05 9.21 10.39
C VAL A 353 -12.53 8.87 10.42
N TYR A 354 -13.27 9.56 11.26
CA TYR A 354 -14.73 9.53 11.27
C TYR A 354 -15.29 10.67 10.42
N LEU A 355 -16.28 10.34 9.59
CA LEU A 355 -16.98 11.26 8.71
C LEU A 355 -18.48 11.19 9.00
N LYS A 356 -19.12 12.34 9.21
CA LYS A 356 -20.57 12.49 9.25
C LYS A 356 -21.08 13.30 8.06
N TYR A 357 -21.95 12.69 7.29
CA TYR A 357 -22.67 13.33 6.19
C TYR A 357 -23.92 14.04 6.71
N ASP A 358 -24.10 15.28 6.28
CA ASP A 358 -25.33 16.03 6.50
C ASP A 358 -26.15 16.04 5.22
N ARG A 359 -27.25 15.27 5.25
CA ARG A 359 -28.18 15.13 4.14
C ARG A 359 -28.85 16.45 3.75
N LYS A 360 -29.03 17.39 4.67
CA LYS A 360 -29.64 18.70 4.37
C LYS A 360 -28.66 19.61 3.64
N GLU A 361 -27.39 19.54 4.00
CA GLU A 361 -26.34 20.35 3.38
C GLU A 361 -25.71 19.68 2.16
N GLY A 362 -25.94 18.38 1.94
CA GLY A 362 -25.39 17.63 0.81
C GLY A 362 -23.86 17.52 0.82
N ARG A 363 -23.28 17.46 2.03
CA ARG A 363 -21.83 17.43 2.25
C ARG A 363 -21.47 16.78 3.58
N ILE A 364 -20.21 16.38 3.71
CA ILE A 364 -19.60 16.00 4.98
C ILE A 364 -19.37 17.28 5.80
N ASN A 365 -19.85 17.32 7.04
CA ASN A 365 -19.75 18.50 7.90
C ASN A 365 -19.07 18.26 9.26
N ASP A 366 -19.01 17.02 9.74
CA ASP A 366 -18.24 16.64 10.93
C ASP A 366 -17.16 15.63 10.54
N ILE A 367 -15.90 16.03 10.72
CA ILE A 367 -14.73 15.21 10.38
C ILE A 367 -13.83 15.18 11.61
N ILE A 368 -13.50 13.98 12.05
CA ILE A 368 -12.68 13.76 13.24
C ILE A 368 -11.53 12.83 12.87
N LEU A 369 -10.31 13.34 12.99
CA LEU A 369 -9.07 12.57 12.92
C LEU A 369 -8.69 12.12 14.33
N PHE A 370 -8.58 10.81 14.54
CA PHE A 370 -7.97 10.21 15.72
C PHE A 370 -6.52 9.89 15.39
N ALA A 371 -5.56 10.47 16.10
CA ALA A 371 -4.13 10.22 15.87
C ALA A 371 -3.30 10.48 17.14
N LYS A 372 -2.04 10.06 17.15
CA LYS A 372 -1.09 10.40 18.23
C LYS A 372 -0.85 11.91 18.25
N THR A 373 -1.53 12.62 19.16
CA THR A 373 -1.56 14.10 19.18
C THR A 373 -0.17 14.73 19.33
N GLU A 374 0.72 14.07 20.06
CA GLU A 374 2.14 14.45 20.23
C GLU A 374 2.94 14.54 18.91
N ASN A 375 2.54 13.77 17.89
CA ASN A 375 3.16 13.75 16.57
C ASN A 375 2.59 14.82 15.63
N ILE A 376 1.49 15.50 16.00
CA ILE A 376 0.87 16.55 15.19
C ILE A 376 1.44 17.93 15.58
N LYS A 377 2.10 18.60 14.65
CA LYS A 377 2.71 19.93 14.87
C LYS A 377 1.80 21.07 14.39
N GLN A 378 2.12 22.30 14.79
CA GLN A 378 1.27 23.48 14.56
C GLN A 378 0.91 23.72 13.08
N ASN A 379 1.82 23.44 12.15
CA ASN A 379 1.55 23.56 10.72
C ASN A 379 0.52 22.53 10.23
N VAL A 380 0.55 21.30 10.76
CA VAL A 380 -0.44 20.26 10.46
C VAL A 380 -1.78 20.60 11.11
N LEU A 381 -1.79 21.09 12.36
CA LEU A 381 -3.01 21.59 13.01
C LEU A 381 -3.66 22.69 12.16
N ALA A 382 -2.87 23.68 11.72
CA ALA A 382 -3.38 24.75 10.85
C ALA A 382 -3.90 24.23 9.50
N HIS A 383 -3.33 23.15 8.96
CA HIS A 383 -3.86 22.48 7.77
C HIS A 383 -5.22 21.84 8.05
N LEU A 384 -5.33 21.07 9.15
CA LEU A 384 -6.57 20.42 9.59
C LEU A 384 -7.69 21.44 9.87
N ASP A 385 -7.36 22.55 10.54
CA ASP A 385 -8.32 23.63 10.86
C ASP A 385 -8.93 24.25 9.59
N ARG A 386 -8.11 24.46 8.54
CA ARG A 386 -8.56 25.02 7.25
C ARG A 386 -9.53 24.11 6.51
N ILE A 387 -9.46 22.80 6.75
CA ILE A 387 -10.37 21.80 6.17
C ILE A 387 -11.41 21.31 7.19
N HIS A 388 -11.53 22.00 8.32
CA HIS A 388 -12.51 21.74 9.39
C HIS A 388 -12.46 20.31 9.95
N VAL A 389 -11.25 19.76 10.09
CA VAL A 389 -11.00 18.45 10.72
C VAL A 389 -10.64 18.64 12.19
N LYS A 390 -11.42 18.05 13.08
CA LYS A 390 -11.13 18.01 14.52
C LYS A 390 -10.08 16.94 14.81
N LEU A 391 -9.10 17.25 15.65
CA LEU A 391 -8.13 16.27 16.14
C LEU A 391 -8.56 15.72 17.49
N MET A 392 -8.54 14.40 17.64
CA MET A 392 -8.69 13.67 18.89
C MET A 392 -7.54 12.67 19.07
N ASP A 393 -7.33 12.23 20.31
CA ASP A 393 -6.33 11.21 20.61
C ASP A 393 -6.67 9.85 19.99
N TYR A 394 -5.66 9.12 19.52
CA TYR A 394 -5.80 7.83 18.84
C TYR A 394 -6.65 6.83 19.65
N ASP A 395 -6.39 6.70 20.96
CA ASP A 395 -7.07 5.71 21.79
C ASP A 395 -8.52 6.12 22.13
N SER A 396 -8.89 7.38 21.88
CA SER A 396 -10.24 7.87 22.16
C SER A 396 -11.31 7.40 21.15
N VAL A 397 -10.91 6.80 20.01
CA VAL A 397 -11.81 6.34 18.94
C VAL A 397 -12.89 5.38 19.45
N VAL A 398 -12.53 4.41 20.30
CA VAL A 398 -13.47 3.43 20.87
C VAL A 398 -14.51 4.14 21.72
N SER A 399 -14.06 5.03 22.61
CA SER A 399 -14.95 5.77 23.51
C SER A 399 -15.86 6.73 22.74
N PHE A 400 -15.35 7.36 21.68
CA PHE A 400 -16.12 8.26 20.84
C PHE A 400 -17.23 7.52 20.09
N LEU A 401 -16.90 6.42 19.41
CA LEU A 401 -17.86 5.63 18.65
C LEU A 401 -18.93 5.02 19.56
N THR A 402 -18.53 4.51 20.73
CA THR A 402 -19.46 3.94 21.72
C THR A 402 -20.47 4.97 22.23
N LYS A 403 -20.03 6.21 22.50
CA LYS A 403 -20.89 7.25 23.10
C LYS A 403 -21.73 8.02 22.08
N ASN A 404 -21.19 8.24 20.88
CA ASN A 404 -21.77 9.20 19.92
C ASN A 404 -22.36 8.55 18.66
N VAL A 405 -22.03 7.30 18.36
CA VAL A 405 -22.42 6.65 17.10
C VAL A 405 -23.20 5.36 17.32
N SER A 406 -22.71 4.46 18.17
CA SER A 406 -23.36 3.17 18.41
C SER A 406 -24.69 3.30 19.14
N THR A 407 -25.74 2.66 18.62
CA THR A 407 -27.05 2.55 19.28
C THR A 407 -27.17 1.32 20.20
N LYS A 408 -26.16 0.44 20.23
CA LYS A 408 -26.17 -0.84 20.96
C LYS A 408 -26.43 -0.70 22.46
N ASN A 409 -25.87 0.34 23.07
CA ASN A 409 -25.98 0.60 24.51
C ASN A 409 -27.08 1.62 24.84
N GLY A 410 -28.16 1.67 24.05
CA GLY A 410 -29.22 2.67 24.11
C GLY A 410 -29.49 3.24 25.52
N ASN A 411 -29.40 4.56 25.64
CA ASN A 411 -29.78 5.34 26.83
C ASN A 411 -28.93 5.16 28.12
N ILE A 412 -27.60 5.26 28.05
CA ILE A 412 -26.84 5.82 29.19
C ILE A 412 -26.92 7.35 29.11
N THR A 413 -28.13 7.83 29.46
CA THR A 413 -28.52 9.18 29.90
C THR A 413 -27.57 10.35 29.59
N LYS A 414 -28.07 11.28 28.75
CA LYS A 414 -27.97 12.71 29.03
C LYS A 414 -28.61 12.98 30.41
N TYR A 415 -27.86 12.80 31.48
CA TYR A 415 -28.10 13.53 32.73
C TYR A 415 -27.16 14.72 32.71
N ASN A 416 -27.64 15.81 32.11
CA ASN A 416 -27.36 17.14 32.60
C ASN A 416 -28.66 17.93 32.51
N GLU A 417 -28.95 18.57 33.62
CA GLU A 417 -30.23 19.16 34.00
C GLU A 417 -30.70 20.24 33.01
N ASN A 418 -32.03 20.32 32.85
CA ASN A 418 -32.78 21.45 32.33
C ASN A 418 -32.65 21.77 30.82
N ASN A 419 -33.27 20.96 29.97
CA ASN A 419 -34.45 21.39 29.19
C ASN A 419 -34.89 20.32 28.19
N LEU A 420 -36.15 19.93 28.34
CA LEU A 420 -36.92 19.09 27.42
C LEU A 420 -37.12 19.80 26.09
N LEU A 421 -36.63 19.19 25.01
CA LEU A 421 -37.33 19.16 23.73
C LEU A 421 -37.10 17.77 23.14
N LEU A 422 -38.03 16.88 23.48
CA LEU A 422 -38.25 15.62 22.76
C LEU A 422 -38.77 16.02 21.38
N SER A 423 -37.88 16.25 20.42
CA SER A 423 -38.31 16.32 19.02
C SER A 423 -38.75 14.91 18.64
N SER A 424 -40.05 14.75 18.46
CA SER A 424 -40.69 13.58 17.87
C SER A 424 -39.92 13.16 16.61
N ILE A 425 -39.13 12.10 16.72
CA ILE A 425 -38.56 11.42 15.57
C ILE A 425 -39.76 10.79 14.88
N GLN A 426 -40.14 11.33 13.72
CA GLN A 426 -40.92 10.55 12.77
C GLN A 426 -40.15 9.25 12.56
N GLU A 427 -40.75 8.13 12.95
CA GLU A 427 -40.26 6.80 12.63
C GLU A 427 -40.27 6.66 11.11
N ASP A 428 -39.15 7.05 10.49
CA ASP A 428 -38.80 6.60 9.17
C ASP A 428 -38.50 5.10 9.31
N ASN A 429 -39.47 4.27 8.93
CA ASN A 429 -39.45 2.81 8.98
C ASN A 429 -38.41 2.17 8.02
N SER A 430 -37.49 2.96 7.48
CA SER A 430 -36.35 2.48 6.69
C SER A 430 -35.23 2.03 7.64
N PRO A 431 -34.78 0.75 7.59
CA PRO A 431 -33.73 0.27 8.48
C PRO A 431 -32.40 0.97 8.15
N ARG A 432 -32.08 2.00 8.93
CA ARG A 432 -30.85 2.78 8.79
C ARG A 432 -29.69 2.14 9.54
N TYR A 433 -28.52 2.10 8.92
CA TYR A 433 -27.28 1.69 9.57
C TYR A 433 -26.73 2.82 10.45
N ASP A 434 -26.10 2.46 11.56
CA ASP A 434 -25.40 3.40 12.44
C ASP A 434 -24.11 3.89 11.77
N ILE A 435 -23.41 2.99 11.06
CA ILE A 435 -22.09 3.26 10.50
C ILE A 435 -21.74 2.35 9.32
N SER A 436 -20.96 2.87 8.38
CA SER A 436 -20.25 2.09 7.36
C SER A 436 -18.79 1.86 7.78
N LEU A 437 -18.32 0.62 7.67
CA LEU A 437 -16.95 0.20 8.01
C LEU A 437 -16.31 -0.58 6.85
N SER A 438 -14.98 -0.53 6.74
CA SER A 438 -14.22 -1.44 5.86
C SER A 438 -14.55 -2.91 6.20
N PRO A 439 -14.68 -3.83 5.22
CA PRO A 439 -14.79 -5.27 5.49
C PRO A 439 -13.61 -5.85 6.29
N ASN A 440 -12.46 -5.17 6.27
CA ASN A 440 -11.25 -5.56 7.00
C ASN A 440 -11.08 -4.80 8.33
N ILE A 441 -12.08 -4.04 8.77
CA ILE A 441 -12.04 -3.38 10.09
C ILE A 441 -11.73 -4.39 11.20
N ASN A 442 -10.99 -3.95 12.21
CA ASN A 442 -10.69 -4.78 13.36
C ASN A 442 -11.96 -5.11 14.18
N LEU A 443 -11.93 -6.27 14.82
CA LEU A 443 -13.05 -6.83 15.55
C LEU A 443 -13.44 -5.99 16.78
N MET A 444 -12.49 -5.29 17.41
CA MET A 444 -12.76 -4.42 18.54
C MET A 444 -13.75 -3.30 18.17
N ILE A 445 -13.53 -2.60 17.06
CA ILE A 445 -14.46 -1.55 16.59
C ILE A 445 -15.80 -2.16 16.16
N TYR A 446 -15.78 -3.29 15.45
CA TYR A 446 -17.01 -3.96 15.00
C TYR A 446 -17.92 -4.36 16.17
N MET A 447 -17.35 -4.87 17.27
CA MET A 447 -18.10 -5.33 18.43
C MET A 447 -18.80 -4.20 19.22
N LEU A 448 -18.48 -2.93 18.95
CA LEU A 448 -19.15 -1.78 19.55
C LEU A 448 -20.60 -1.62 19.07
N PHE A 449 -20.94 -2.20 17.92
CA PHE A 449 -22.22 -2.01 17.25
C PHE A 449 -23.09 -3.27 17.29
N ASN A 450 -24.39 -3.06 17.05
CA ASN A 450 -25.29 -4.14 16.66
C ASN A 450 -25.00 -4.51 15.20
N LYS A 451 -24.93 -5.79 14.87
CA LYS A 451 -24.41 -6.25 13.56
C LYS A 451 -25.30 -5.82 12.41
N GLU A 452 -26.60 -5.83 12.63
CA GLU A 452 -27.64 -5.33 11.72
C GLU A 452 -27.61 -3.81 11.52
N LYS A 453 -26.83 -3.09 12.33
CA LYS A 453 -26.61 -1.64 12.24
C LYS A 453 -25.25 -1.27 11.64
N VAL A 454 -24.48 -2.24 11.14
CA VAL A 454 -23.19 -2.00 10.47
C VAL A 454 -23.31 -2.33 8.98
N LEU A 455 -22.97 -1.36 8.14
CA LEU A 455 -22.74 -1.59 6.71
C LEU A 455 -21.26 -1.92 6.48
N LEU A 456 -20.94 -3.16 6.13
CA LEU A 456 -19.58 -3.52 5.71
C LEU A 456 -19.41 -3.23 4.22
N LYS A 457 -18.72 -2.14 3.90
CA LYS A 457 -18.52 -1.69 2.52
C LYS A 457 -17.16 -1.05 2.34
N ARG A 458 -16.51 -1.33 1.22
CA ARG A 458 -15.27 -0.68 0.80
C ARG A 458 -15.50 0.83 0.69
N SER A 459 -14.54 1.63 1.17
CA SER A 459 -14.65 3.09 1.13
C SER A 459 -14.55 3.63 -0.30
N PRO A 460 -15.06 4.84 -0.58
CA PRO A 460 -14.87 5.49 -1.89
C PRO A 460 -13.41 5.84 -2.16
N ILE A 461 -12.60 6.03 -1.10
CA ILE A 461 -11.22 6.47 -1.20
C ILE A 461 -10.37 5.48 -1.99
N VAL A 462 -10.67 4.19 -1.89
CA VAL A 462 -9.91 3.17 -2.60
C VAL A 462 -10.04 3.35 -4.13
N ASP A 463 -11.22 3.65 -4.65
CA ASP A 463 -11.39 3.89 -6.09
C ASP A 463 -10.80 5.24 -6.51
N MET A 464 -10.89 6.25 -5.65
CA MET A 464 -10.31 7.59 -5.89
C MET A 464 -8.79 7.54 -6.01
N LYS A 465 -8.08 6.82 -5.14
CA LYS A 465 -6.61 6.74 -5.16
C LYS A 465 -6.06 5.72 -6.18
N ALA A 466 -6.88 4.76 -6.60
CA ALA A 466 -6.49 3.80 -7.63
C ALA A 466 -6.23 4.46 -9.00
N VAL A 467 -6.98 5.53 -9.32
CA VAL A 467 -6.85 6.29 -10.58
C VAL A 467 -6.07 7.58 -10.32
N LYS A 468 -4.84 7.65 -10.83
CA LYS A 468 -3.93 8.77 -10.57
C LYS A 468 -4.30 9.96 -11.45
N ASN A 469 -4.27 11.17 -10.89
CA ASN A 469 -4.40 12.40 -11.69
C ASN A 469 -3.10 12.72 -12.45
N TYR A 470 -3.14 13.71 -13.36
CA TYR A 470 -1.99 14.01 -14.21
C TYR A 470 -0.74 14.49 -13.43
N VAL A 471 -0.91 15.21 -12.32
CA VAL A 471 0.22 15.65 -11.48
C VAL A 471 0.82 14.48 -10.72
N GLU A 472 -0.04 13.59 -10.20
CA GLU A 472 0.39 12.35 -9.56
C GLU A 472 1.19 11.50 -10.56
N MET A 473 0.68 11.35 -11.79
CA MET A 473 1.34 10.58 -12.84
C MET A 473 2.71 11.17 -13.23
N ASP A 474 2.82 12.49 -13.39
CA ASP A 474 4.10 13.13 -13.70
C ASP A 474 5.09 13.05 -12.54
N SER A 475 4.60 13.11 -11.30
CA SER A 475 5.42 12.87 -10.11
C SER A 475 5.94 11.43 -10.08
N ILE A 476 5.08 10.44 -10.31
CA ILE A 476 5.48 9.03 -10.32
C ILE A 476 6.52 8.75 -11.41
N LYS A 477 6.38 9.35 -12.61
CA LYS A 477 7.42 9.25 -13.66
C LYS A 477 8.77 9.78 -13.17
N GLU A 478 8.80 10.93 -12.49
CA GLU A 478 10.04 11.48 -11.94
C GLU A 478 10.64 10.55 -10.86
N ALA A 479 9.82 9.95 -10.00
CA ALA A 479 10.30 8.95 -9.03
C ALA A 479 11.02 7.80 -9.74
N HIS A 480 10.48 7.28 -10.85
CA HIS A 480 11.08 6.18 -11.60
C HIS A 480 12.32 6.59 -12.41
N VAL A 481 12.42 7.85 -12.83
CA VAL A 481 13.68 8.38 -13.40
C VAL A 481 14.78 8.36 -12.34
N LEU A 482 14.48 8.84 -11.12
CA LEU A 482 15.44 8.84 -10.01
C LEU A 482 15.82 7.43 -9.57
N ASP A 483 14.86 6.50 -9.56
CA ASP A 483 15.07 5.09 -9.24
C ASP A 483 15.93 4.39 -10.31
N GLY A 484 15.65 4.64 -11.60
CA GLY A 484 16.47 4.14 -12.71
C GLY A 484 17.93 4.60 -12.63
N LEU A 485 18.19 5.84 -12.18
CA LEU A 485 19.55 6.33 -11.91
C LEU A 485 20.21 5.62 -10.72
N ALA A 486 19.45 5.29 -9.66
CA ALA A 486 19.97 4.54 -8.52
C ALA A 486 20.33 3.09 -8.91
N LEU A 487 19.46 2.42 -9.66
CA LEU A 487 19.73 1.09 -10.21
C LEU A 487 20.95 1.09 -11.13
N LEU A 488 21.09 2.11 -11.99
CA LEU A 488 22.25 2.25 -12.87
C LEU A 488 23.56 2.38 -12.09
N GLN A 489 23.60 3.20 -11.03
CA GLN A 489 24.78 3.28 -10.17
C GLN A 489 25.06 1.95 -9.46
N PHE A 490 24.02 1.26 -8.99
CA PHE A 490 24.14 -0.02 -8.30
C PHE A 490 24.74 -1.10 -9.21
N PHE A 491 24.16 -1.32 -10.39
CA PHE A 491 24.62 -2.38 -11.29
C PHE A 491 25.95 -2.02 -11.98
N HIS A 492 26.23 -0.74 -12.25
CA HIS A 492 27.57 -0.30 -12.64
C HIS A 492 28.60 -0.65 -11.56
N TRP A 493 28.32 -0.33 -10.29
CA TRP A 493 29.19 -0.67 -9.16
C TRP A 493 29.40 -2.18 -9.03
N CYS A 494 28.34 -2.98 -9.22
CA CYS A 494 28.46 -4.44 -9.23
C CYS A 494 29.35 -4.92 -10.37
N GLU A 495 29.18 -4.38 -11.58
CA GLU A 495 29.94 -4.77 -12.76
C GLU A 495 31.43 -4.44 -12.62
N GLU A 496 31.78 -3.26 -12.11
CA GLU A 496 33.18 -2.88 -11.85
C GLU A 496 33.82 -3.82 -10.82
N LYS A 497 33.11 -4.14 -9.73
CA LYS A 497 33.57 -5.11 -8.74
C LYS A 497 33.62 -6.55 -9.27
N ARG A 498 32.76 -6.90 -10.22
CA ARG A 498 32.78 -8.22 -10.88
C ARG A 498 34.05 -8.37 -11.72
N LYS A 499 34.41 -7.34 -12.48
CA LYS A 499 35.66 -7.30 -13.29
C LYS A 499 36.91 -7.48 -12.43
N THR A 500 36.94 -6.88 -11.23
CA THR A 500 38.07 -7.01 -10.28
C THR A 500 37.96 -8.24 -9.35
N LYS A 501 36.88 -9.03 -9.47
CA LYS A 501 36.52 -10.15 -8.57
C LYS A 501 36.28 -9.76 -7.11
N GLU A 502 36.25 -8.47 -6.78
CA GLU A 502 35.89 -8.00 -5.44
C GLU A 502 34.43 -8.25 -5.10
N LEU A 503 33.56 -8.33 -6.10
CA LEU A 503 32.13 -8.59 -5.91
C LEU A 503 31.91 -9.88 -5.11
N PHE A 504 32.75 -10.90 -5.31
CA PHE A 504 32.63 -12.19 -4.63
C PHE A 504 33.14 -12.18 -3.18
N LYS A 505 33.55 -11.01 -2.67
CA LYS A 505 33.78 -10.76 -1.23
C LYS A 505 32.59 -10.07 -0.57
N GLU A 506 31.65 -9.56 -1.37
CA GLU A 506 30.41 -8.94 -0.91
C GLU A 506 29.39 -10.01 -0.48
N THR A 507 28.29 -9.57 0.12
CA THR A 507 27.21 -10.41 0.61
C THR A 507 25.85 -9.86 0.17
N GLU A 508 24.79 -10.64 0.31
CA GLU A 508 23.41 -10.18 0.03
C GLU A 508 23.07 -8.91 0.83
N ILE A 509 23.36 -8.88 2.14
CA ILE A 509 23.15 -7.68 2.96
C ILE A 509 23.97 -6.50 2.45
N SER A 510 25.23 -6.70 2.02
CA SER A 510 26.04 -5.58 1.53
C SER A 510 25.53 -5.03 0.19
N LEU A 511 25.00 -5.88 -0.70
CA LEU A 511 24.36 -5.44 -1.94
C LEU A 511 23.01 -4.76 -1.68
N ARG A 512 22.17 -5.30 -0.79
CA ARG A 512 20.94 -4.66 -0.29
C ARG A 512 21.22 -3.24 0.20
N ASN A 513 22.17 -3.10 1.14
CA ASN A 513 22.53 -1.80 1.69
C ASN A 513 23.07 -0.84 0.62
N LYS A 514 23.71 -1.38 -0.42
CA LYS A 514 24.30 -0.57 -1.48
C LYS A 514 23.25 0.05 -2.41
N ILE A 515 22.22 -0.70 -2.81
CA ILE A 515 21.12 -0.12 -3.59
C ILE A 515 20.31 0.88 -2.75
N ASP A 516 20.02 0.55 -1.48
CA ASP A 516 19.31 1.46 -0.57
C ASP A 516 20.09 2.77 -0.38
N TYR A 517 21.43 2.68 -0.27
CA TYR A 517 22.31 3.85 -0.26
C TYR A 517 22.17 4.68 -1.53
N PHE A 518 22.25 4.07 -2.73
CA PHE A 518 22.14 4.84 -3.98
C PHE A 518 20.77 5.51 -4.14
N ARG A 519 19.68 4.91 -3.65
CA ARG A 519 18.37 5.57 -3.57
C ARG A 519 18.39 6.73 -2.58
N SER A 520 19.05 6.58 -1.43
CA SER A 520 19.14 7.63 -0.41
C SER A 520 19.83 8.91 -0.88
N THR A 521 20.65 8.85 -1.93
CA THR A 521 21.26 10.05 -2.52
C THR A 521 20.31 10.84 -3.42
N LYS A 522 19.18 10.25 -3.81
CA LYS A 522 18.25 10.83 -4.77
C LYS A 522 17.36 11.89 -4.11
N LYS A 523 17.03 12.92 -4.89
CA LYS A 523 16.21 14.03 -4.44
C LYS A 523 14.84 13.52 -3.96
N ASN A 524 14.36 14.07 -2.83
CA ASN A 524 13.04 13.77 -2.26
C ASN A 524 12.81 12.29 -1.89
N PHE A 525 13.86 11.47 -1.81
CA PHE A 525 13.79 10.15 -1.21
C PHE A 525 13.47 10.25 0.29
N ILE A 526 12.67 9.32 0.80
CA ILE A 526 12.27 9.22 2.20
C ILE A 526 12.95 8.01 2.84
N PHE A 527 12.63 6.80 2.38
CA PHE A 527 13.17 5.50 2.81
C PHE A 527 12.75 4.40 1.80
N PRO A 528 13.28 3.16 1.87
CA PRO A 528 12.84 2.06 0.99
C PRO A 528 11.33 1.78 1.09
N SER A 529 10.68 1.39 0.00
CA SER A 529 9.22 1.11 -0.03
C SER A 529 8.82 -0.27 0.53
N PHE A 530 9.79 -1.15 0.74
CA PHE A 530 9.69 -2.46 1.39
C PHE A 530 11.09 -2.96 1.76
N SER A 531 11.18 -4.13 2.42
CA SER A 531 12.47 -4.77 2.72
C SER A 531 13.10 -5.28 1.42
N THR A 532 14.17 -4.63 0.95
CA THR A 532 14.90 -5.03 -0.26
C THR A 532 15.29 -6.52 -0.23
N ILE A 533 14.84 -7.27 -1.23
CA ILE A 533 15.20 -8.67 -1.47
C ILE A 533 16.47 -8.69 -2.32
N SER A 534 17.58 -9.09 -1.70
CA SER A 534 18.86 -9.32 -2.37
C SER A 534 19.18 -10.81 -2.24
N ALA A 535 19.06 -11.56 -3.33
CA ALA A 535 19.07 -13.01 -3.28
C ALA A 535 20.02 -13.62 -4.31
N ILE A 536 21.02 -14.38 -3.83
CA ILE A 536 22.01 -15.07 -4.68
C ILE A 536 21.70 -16.55 -4.85
N GLY A 537 21.78 -17.06 -6.08
CA GLY A 537 21.68 -18.49 -6.39
C GLY A 537 20.38 -19.10 -5.82
N PRO A 538 20.44 -20.18 -5.03
CA PRO A 538 19.24 -20.83 -4.47
C PRO A 538 18.33 -19.92 -3.64
N ASN A 539 18.87 -18.87 -3.00
CA ASN A 539 18.05 -17.93 -2.23
C ASN A 539 17.05 -17.19 -3.13
N SER A 540 17.38 -16.97 -4.41
CA SER A 540 16.46 -16.31 -5.36
C SER A 540 15.22 -17.16 -5.68
N ALA A 541 15.20 -18.45 -5.35
CA ALA A 541 14.02 -19.30 -5.48
C ALA A 541 13.00 -19.10 -4.33
N VAL A 542 13.35 -18.35 -3.27
CA VAL A 542 12.44 -18.02 -2.17
C VAL A 542 11.81 -16.65 -2.46
N ILE A 543 10.50 -16.64 -2.74
CA ILE A 543 9.81 -15.48 -3.34
C ILE A 543 9.92 -14.22 -2.47
N HIS A 544 9.67 -14.36 -1.17
CA HIS A 544 9.83 -13.31 -0.16
C HIS A 544 11.08 -13.54 0.70
N TYR A 545 12.21 -13.85 0.05
CA TYR A 545 13.47 -14.04 0.75
C TYR A 545 13.87 -12.77 1.50
N GLU A 546 14.09 -12.88 2.82
CA GLU A 546 14.69 -11.84 3.62
C GLU A 546 16.06 -12.29 4.14
N SER A 547 17.10 -11.56 3.75
CA SER A 547 18.46 -11.80 4.22
C SER A 547 18.62 -11.26 5.65
N THR A 548 19.00 -12.14 6.57
CA THR A 548 19.28 -11.87 7.99
C THR A 548 20.75 -12.08 8.27
N GLU A 549 21.24 -11.71 9.46
CA GLU A 549 22.65 -11.98 9.83
C GLU A 549 23.00 -13.48 9.72
N GLU A 550 22.05 -14.37 10.02
CA GLU A 550 22.23 -15.82 9.97
C GLU A 550 22.12 -16.39 8.55
N THR A 551 21.28 -15.80 7.69
CA THR A 551 21.04 -16.27 6.32
C THR A 551 21.89 -15.54 5.27
N ASN A 552 22.65 -14.51 5.65
CA ASN A 552 23.43 -13.67 4.75
C ASN A 552 24.46 -14.48 3.94
N ALA A 553 24.20 -14.66 2.64
CA ALA A 553 25.09 -15.40 1.77
C ALA A 553 26.14 -14.49 1.11
N LYS A 554 27.32 -15.06 0.84
CA LYS A 554 28.33 -14.42 -0.02
C LYS A 554 27.87 -14.42 -1.47
N ILE A 555 28.19 -13.36 -2.20
CA ILE A 555 27.89 -13.28 -3.62
C ILE A 555 28.76 -14.27 -4.42
N THR A 556 28.12 -15.03 -5.30
CA THR A 556 28.72 -16.07 -6.15
C THR A 556 28.53 -15.75 -7.64
N PRO A 557 29.30 -16.38 -8.55
CA PRO A 557 29.15 -16.20 -10.00
C PRO A 557 27.92 -16.98 -10.53
N SER A 558 26.73 -16.62 -10.06
CA SER A 558 25.44 -17.28 -10.35
C SER A 558 24.33 -16.25 -10.63
N ILE A 559 23.08 -16.71 -10.79
CA ILE A 559 21.89 -15.86 -10.75
C ILE A 559 21.89 -14.98 -9.49
N TYR A 560 21.54 -13.72 -9.68
CA TYR A 560 21.28 -12.76 -8.62
C TYR A 560 19.96 -12.04 -8.91
N LEU A 561 19.04 -12.08 -7.96
CA LEU A 561 17.76 -11.39 -8.00
C LEU A 561 17.81 -10.22 -7.03
N LEU A 562 17.47 -9.04 -7.53
CA LEU A 562 17.25 -7.85 -6.72
C LEU A 562 15.83 -7.37 -6.93
N ASP A 563 15.03 -7.39 -5.87
CA ASP A 563 13.73 -6.74 -5.80
C ASP A 563 13.76 -5.66 -4.72
N SER A 564 13.47 -4.43 -5.12
CA SER A 564 13.67 -3.27 -4.26
C SER A 564 12.97 -2.02 -4.81
N GLY A 565 12.57 -1.14 -3.91
CA GLY A 565 11.96 0.13 -4.27
C GLY A 565 12.20 1.24 -3.25
N GLY A 566 11.68 2.43 -3.53
CA GLY A 566 11.83 3.63 -2.72
C GLY A 566 10.53 4.40 -2.54
N GLN A 567 10.38 4.99 -1.37
CA GLN A 567 9.41 6.04 -1.11
C GLN A 567 10.05 7.39 -1.43
N TYR A 568 9.41 8.13 -2.31
CA TYR A 568 9.75 9.50 -2.65
C TYR A 568 8.55 10.40 -2.36
N LEU A 569 8.77 11.70 -2.15
CA LEU A 569 7.65 12.67 -2.24
C LEU A 569 7.00 12.64 -3.63
N TYR A 570 7.73 12.17 -4.65
CA TYR A 570 7.22 12.01 -6.01
C TYR A 570 6.34 10.77 -6.21
N GLY A 571 6.43 9.75 -5.34
CA GLY A 571 5.69 8.50 -5.50
C GLY A 571 6.40 7.31 -4.86
N THR A 572 5.81 6.13 -5.03
CA THR A 572 6.37 4.85 -4.57
C THR A 572 6.86 4.07 -5.78
N THR A 573 8.04 3.48 -5.68
CA THR A 573 8.61 2.62 -6.73
C THR A 573 8.68 1.18 -6.28
N ASP A 574 8.58 0.28 -7.25
CA ASP A 574 8.74 -1.16 -7.11
C ASP A 574 9.39 -1.73 -8.39
N VAL A 575 10.43 -2.52 -8.23
CA VAL A 575 11.24 -3.00 -9.36
C VAL A 575 12.13 -4.17 -8.98
N THR A 576 11.83 -5.30 -9.59
CA THR A 576 12.70 -6.47 -9.66
C THR A 576 13.53 -6.55 -10.95
N ARG A 577 14.83 -6.82 -10.80
CA ARG A 577 15.73 -7.26 -11.87
C ARG A 577 16.49 -8.52 -11.48
N THR A 578 16.52 -9.49 -12.39
CA THR A 578 17.36 -10.68 -12.28
C THR A 578 18.54 -10.55 -13.25
N THR A 579 19.76 -10.74 -12.74
CA THR A 579 21.02 -10.76 -13.51
C THR A 579 21.81 -12.03 -13.20
N HIS A 580 22.99 -12.17 -13.78
CA HIS A 580 23.93 -13.26 -13.55
C HIS A 580 25.36 -12.73 -13.42
N PHE A 581 26.05 -13.08 -12.34
CA PHE A 581 27.42 -12.60 -12.08
C PHE A 581 28.53 -13.52 -12.62
N GLY A 582 28.19 -14.71 -13.12
CA GLY A 582 29.08 -15.62 -13.86
C GLY A 582 28.66 -15.81 -15.33
N GLU A 583 28.80 -17.03 -15.83
CA GLU A 583 28.31 -17.45 -17.15
C GLU A 583 26.98 -18.22 -17.03
N PRO A 584 25.86 -17.72 -17.62
CA PRO A 584 24.58 -18.40 -17.51
C PRO A 584 24.52 -19.69 -18.32
N ASN A 585 23.93 -20.73 -17.74
CA ASN A 585 23.65 -21.99 -18.40
C ASN A 585 22.38 -21.93 -19.28
N ALA A 586 22.09 -23.01 -20.01
CA ALA A 586 20.95 -23.06 -20.94
C ALA A 586 19.59 -22.97 -20.23
N ASP A 587 19.42 -23.61 -19.06
CA ASP A 587 18.17 -23.59 -18.31
C ASP A 587 17.89 -22.21 -17.71
N GLU A 588 18.91 -21.53 -17.19
CA GLU A 588 18.83 -20.15 -16.70
C GLU A 588 18.38 -19.19 -17.80
N LYS A 589 18.98 -19.29 -19.01
CA LYS A 589 18.59 -18.46 -20.16
C LYS A 589 17.17 -18.77 -20.63
N LYS A 590 16.83 -20.05 -20.75
CA LYS A 590 15.49 -20.50 -21.16
C LYS A 590 14.42 -19.97 -20.20
N LEU A 591 14.57 -20.22 -18.90
CA LEU A 591 13.59 -19.83 -17.89
C LEU A 591 13.48 -18.30 -17.77
N TYR A 592 14.61 -17.57 -17.82
CA TYR A 592 14.58 -16.11 -17.83
C TYR A 592 13.83 -15.57 -19.05
N THR A 593 14.07 -16.16 -20.22
CA THR A 593 13.42 -15.74 -21.45
C THR A 593 11.93 -16.06 -21.44
N LEU A 594 11.50 -17.19 -20.89
CA LEU A 594 10.06 -17.49 -20.73
C LEU A 594 9.36 -16.47 -19.83
N VAL A 595 9.96 -16.11 -18.69
CA VAL A 595 9.45 -15.06 -17.80
C VAL A 595 9.40 -13.71 -18.53
N LEU A 596 10.48 -13.36 -19.24
CA LEU A 596 10.55 -12.13 -20.02
C LEU A 596 9.45 -12.07 -21.08
N LYS A 597 9.17 -13.15 -21.82
CA LYS A 597 8.09 -13.18 -22.81
C LYS A 597 6.73 -12.85 -22.20
N GLY A 598 6.44 -13.37 -21.00
CA GLY A 598 5.23 -13.02 -20.26
C GLY A 598 5.18 -11.53 -19.91
N HIS A 599 6.30 -11.01 -19.40
CA HIS A 599 6.46 -9.60 -19.06
C HIS A 599 6.30 -8.66 -20.27
N LEU A 600 6.95 -8.98 -21.40
CA LEU A 600 6.85 -8.24 -22.67
C LEU A 600 5.41 -8.22 -23.20
N SER A 601 4.76 -9.40 -23.16
CA SER A 601 3.38 -9.57 -23.64
C SER A 601 2.44 -8.64 -22.86
N LEU A 602 2.56 -8.61 -21.54
CA LEU A 602 1.74 -7.73 -20.69
C LEU A 602 2.09 -6.24 -20.86
N ARG A 603 3.35 -5.90 -21.14
CA ARG A 603 3.76 -4.50 -21.36
C ARG A 603 3.15 -3.90 -22.63
N LYS A 604 3.01 -4.68 -23.70
CA LYS A 604 2.56 -4.21 -25.03
C LYS A 604 1.13 -4.62 -25.40
N VAL A 605 0.42 -5.36 -24.54
CA VAL A 605 -0.94 -5.83 -24.81
C VAL A 605 -1.88 -4.67 -25.14
N ILE A 606 -2.74 -4.88 -26.13
CA ILE A 606 -3.87 -4.01 -26.45
C ILE A 606 -5.14 -4.77 -26.06
N PHE A 607 -5.98 -4.16 -25.24
CA PHE A 607 -7.18 -4.80 -24.71
C PHE A 607 -8.37 -3.84 -24.72
N ALA A 608 -9.58 -4.35 -24.94
CA ALA A 608 -10.78 -3.53 -24.83
C ALA A 608 -11.02 -3.14 -23.36
N SER A 609 -11.59 -1.96 -23.11
CA SER A 609 -11.78 -1.41 -21.75
C SER A 609 -12.64 -2.28 -20.82
N TYR A 610 -13.44 -3.20 -21.34
CA TYR A 610 -14.22 -4.16 -20.56
C TYR A 610 -13.45 -5.44 -20.18
N THR A 611 -12.22 -5.61 -20.66
CA THR A 611 -11.40 -6.81 -20.40
C THR A 611 -11.10 -6.94 -18.91
N ASN A 612 -11.40 -8.10 -18.33
CA ASN A 612 -11.08 -8.37 -16.93
C ASN A 612 -9.57 -8.55 -16.74
N SER A 613 -8.98 -7.98 -15.69
CA SER A 613 -7.54 -8.09 -15.42
C SER A 613 -7.04 -9.53 -15.19
N MET A 614 -7.91 -10.49 -14.87
CA MET A 614 -7.54 -11.93 -14.83
C MET A 614 -7.08 -12.45 -16.20
N ALA A 615 -7.60 -11.92 -17.30
CA ALA A 615 -7.13 -12.30 -18.64
C ALA A 615 -5.70 -11.81 -18.90
N LEU A 616 -5.32 -10.69 -18.28
CA LEU A 616 -3.97 -10.12 -18.38
C LEU A 616 -2.97 -10.93 -17.53
N ASP A 617 -3.40 -11.45 -16.38
CA ASP A 617 -2.62 -12.40 -15.56
C ASP A 617 -2.30 -13.69 -16.36
N PHE A 618 -3.33 -14.28 -16.98
CA PHE A 618 -3.16 -15.44 -17.85
C PHE A 618 -2.15 -15.21 -18.97
N LEU A 619 -2.19 -14.04 -19.62
CA LEU A 619 -1.28 -13.69 -20.71
C LEU A 619 0.19 -13.72 -20.25
N ALA A 620 0.49 -13.20 -19.06
CA ALA A 620 1.84 -13.22 -18.52
C ALA A 620 2.31 -14.63 -18.14
N ARG A 621 1.40 -15.55 -17.78
CA ARG A 621 1.71 -16.95 -17.45
C ARG A 621 1.86 -17.85 -18.67
N GLN A 622 1.22 -17.50 -19.79
CA GLN A 622 1.09 -18.37 -20.96
C GLN A 622 2.43 -18.99 -21.44
N PRO A 623 3.57 -18.27 -21.53
CA PRO A 623 4.84 -18.86 -21.93
C PRO A 623 5.33 -19.96 -20.98
N LEU A 624 5.10 -19.81 -19.67
CA LEU A 624 5.42 -20.81 -18.65
C LEU A 624 4.44 -21.99 -18.71
N PHE A 625 3.13 -21.73 -18.85
CA PHE A 625 2.12 -22.79 -18.96
C PHE A 625 2.34 -23.72 -20.16
N ASN A 626 2.82 -23.21 -21.29
CA ASN A 626 3.19 -24.03 -22.44
C ASN A 626 4.34 -25.03 -22.14
N ASN A 627 5.04 -24.84 -21.02
CA ASN A 627 6.10 -25.71 -20.51
C ASN A 627 5.68 -26.43 -19.20
N PHE A 628 4.40 -26.36 -18.82
CA PHE A 628 3.87 -26.90 -17.55
C PHE A 628 4.50 -26.27 -16.30
N LEU A 629 4.88 -24.99 -16.39
CA LEU A 629 5.45 -24.20 -15.31
C LEU A 629 4.47 -23.09 -14.88
N ASP A 630 4.58 -22.62 -13.64
CA ASP A 630 3.79 -21.51 -13.09
C ASP A 630 4.56 -20.79 -11.98
N TYR A 631 4.04 -19.66 -11.50
CA TYR A 631 4.51 -18.94 -10.31
C TYR A 631 3.38 -18.68 -9.31
N ASN A 632 3.69 -18.80 -8.02
CA ASN A 632 2.68 -18.90 -6.96
C ASN A 632 2.24 -17.56 -6.35
N HIS A 633 2.40 -16.45 -7.07
CA HIS A 633 1.94 -15.10 -6.71
C HIS A 633 1.13 -14.49 -7.87
N GLY A 634 0.50 -13.33 -7.66
CA GLY A 634 -0.18 -12.58 -8.73
C GLY A 634 0.83 -12.01 -9.73
N THR A 635 0.39 -11.70 -10.96
CA THR A 635 1.24 -11.03 -11.96
C THR A 635 1.50 -9.55 -11.63
N GLY A 636 0.61 -8.90 -10.87
CA GLY A 636 0.86 -7.55 -10.38
C GLY A 636 -0.23 -6.99 -9.48
N HIS A 637 0.11 -5.90 -8.79
CA HIS A 637 -0.74 -5.19 -7.83
C HIS A 637 -0.81 -3.70 -8.17
N GLY A 638 -1.80 -2.98 -7.63
CA GLY A 638 -1.80 -1.52 -7.66
C GLY A 638 -0.66 -0.95 -6.81
N VAL A 639 -0.21 0.27 -7.12
CA VAL A 639 0.82 0.98 -6.33
C VAL A 639 0.33 2.39 -5.96
N GLY A 640 0.49 2.75 -4.69
CA GLY A 640 0.09 4.06 -4.17
C GLY A 640 1.11 5.16 -4.46
N ILE A 641 0.71 6.42 -4.36
CA ILE A 641 1.64 7.55 -4.53
C ILE A 641 2.18 8.03 -3.17
N CYS A 642 3.42 7.64 -2.86
CA CYS A 642 4.04 7.92 -1.55
C CYS A 642 3.16 7.30 -0.45
N LEU A 643 2.71 6.06 -0.63
CA LEU A 643 1.81 5.31 0.27
C LEU A 643 2.31 3.85 0.33
N ASN A 644 1.42 2.88 0.51
CA ASN A 644 1.78 1.46 0.41
C ASN A 644 2.26 1.12 -1.00
N VAL A 645 3.28 0.25 -1.08
CA VAL A 645 3.75 -0.35 -2.34
C VAL A 645 2.67 -1.27 -2.93
N HIS A 646 2.00 -2.05 -2.08
CA HIS A 646 0.82 -2.82 -2.46
C HIS A 646 -0.46 -2.03 -2.15
N GLU A 647 -1.16 -1.59 -3.19
CA GLU A 647 -2.34 -0.76 -3.09
C GLU A 647 -3.61 -1.47 -3.58
N SER A 648 -4.65 -1.45 -2.74
CA SER A 648 -5.97 -1.93 -3.13
C SER A 648 -6.62 -1.08 -4.22
N GLY A 649 -7.52 -1.71 -4.98
CA GLY A 649 -8.42 -1.06 -5.96
C GLY A 649 -8.23 -1.51 -7.39
N CYS A 650 -7.05 -2.01 -7.74
CA CYS A 650 -6.79 -2.74 -8.97
C CYS A 650 -5.66 -3.76 -8.75
N SER A 651 -5.67 -4.85 -9.51
CA SER A 651 -4.61 -5.87 -9.53
C SER A 651 -4.69 -6.70 -10.80
N ILE A 652 -3.62 -7.43 -11.10
CA ILE A 652 -3.52 -8.44 -12.15
C ILE A 652 -3.18 -9.76 -11.45
N SER A 653 -4.21 -10.56 -11.16
CA SER A 653 -4.06 -11.78 -10.35
C SER A 653 -4.95 -12.91 -10.87
N PRO A 654 -4.66 -14.17 -10.51
CA PRO A 654 -5.46 -15.31 -10.96
C PRO A 654 -6.75 -15.48 -10.14
N ALA A 655 -6.90 -14.79 -9.01
CA ALA A 655 -7.98 -15.02 -8.05
C ALA A 655 -9.07 -13.94 -8.09
N VAL A 656 -8.69 -12.69 -8.34
CA VAL A 656 -9.61 -11.54 -8.37
C VAL A 656 -9.17 -10.61 -9.50
N GLY A 657 -10.13 -10.13 -10.29
CA GLY A 657 -9.87 -9.10 -11.28
C GLY A 657 -11.10 -8.30 -11.65
N THR A 658 -10.84 -7.06 -12.09
CA THR A 658 -11.84 -6.10 -12.55
C THR A 658 -11.33 -5.46 -13.84
N PRO A 659 -12.20 -4.88 -14.68
CA PRO A 659 -11.75 -4.03 -15.77
C PRO A 659 -10.85 -2.90 -15.26
N LEU A 660 -9.74 -2.66 -15.96
CA LEU A 660 -8.80 -1.60 -15.62
C LEU A 660 -9.24 -0.26 -16.22
N LYS A 661 -8.90 0.83 -15.55
CA LYS A 661 -9.19 2.21 -15.97
C LYS A 661 -7.91 2.96 -16.34
N GLU A 662 -8.02 3.92 -17.25
CA GLU A 662 -6.91 4.82 -17.59
C GLU A 662 -6.32 5.48 -16.33
N SER A 663 -5.01 5.66 -16.31
CA SER A 663 -4.23 6.20 -15.18
C SER A 663 -4.22 5.34 -13.90
N MET A 664 -4.71 4.09 -13.94
CA MET A 664 -4.32 3.11 -12.92
C MET A 664 -2.84 2.74 -13.09
N VAL A 665 -2.12 2.64 -11.97
CA VAL A 665 -0.71 2.26 -11.89
C VAL A 665 -0.62 0.87 -11.29
N LEU A 666 0.04 -0.06 -11.99
CA LEU A 666 0.20 -1.45 -11.57
C LEU A 666 1.63 -1.96 -11.79
N SER A 667 2.08 -2.92 -10.97
CA SER A 667 3.24 -3.76 -11.27
C SER A 667 2.93 -4.77 -12.40
N ASN A 668 3.99 -5.28 -13.02
CA ASN A 668 4.00 -6.35 -14.02
C ASN A 668 5.25 -7.20 -13.75
N GLU A 669 5.10 -8.24 -12.95
CA GLU A 669 6.17 -8.94 -12.25
C GLU A 669 6.11 -10.47 -12.37
N PRO A 670 5.92 -11.07 -13.57
CA PRO A 670 5.96 -12.52 -13.68
C PRO A 670 7.31 -13.07 -13.18
N GLY A 671 7.28 -14.30 -12.68
CA GLY A 671 8.46 -14.99 -12.18
C GLY A 671 8.44 -16.48 -12.41
N TYR A 672 9.52 -17.14 -12.01
CA TYR A 672 9.60 -18.60 -11.91
C TYR A 672 10.67 -18.95 -10.87
N TYR A 673 10.38 -19.93 -10.02
CA TYR A 673 11.22 -20.25 -8.87
C TYR A 673 11.48 -21.75 -8.81
N TRP A 674 12.71 -22.16 -9.12
CA TRP A 674 13.15 -23.54 -9.04
C TRP A 674 13.82 -23.78 -7.69
N ALA A 675 13.06 -24.41 -6.78
CA ALA A 675 13.52 -24.73 -5.44
C ALA A 675 14.93 -25.36 -5.44
N ASP A 676 15.76 -24.90 -4.51
CA ASP A 676 17.17 -25.31 -4.31
C ASP A 676 18.13 -24.99 -5.49
N HIS A 677 17.66 -24.32 -6.54
CA HIS A 677 18.46 -23.93 -7.71
C HIS A 677 18.56 -22.42 -7.84
N PHE A 678 17.53 -21.77 -8.39
CA PHE A 678 17.47 -20.32 -8.58
C PHE A 678 16.03 -19.88 -8.85
N GLY A 679 15.77 -18.59 -8.74
CA GLY A 679 14.53 -17.97 -9.15
C GLY A 679 14.77 -16.71 -9.98
N ILE A 680 13.76 -16.38 -10.77
CA ILE A 680 13.75 -15.24 -11.68
C ILE A 680 12.45 -14.50 -11.44
N ARG A 681 12.55 -13.18 -11.33
CA ARG A 681 11.42 -12.26 -11.46
C ARG A 681 11.87 -11.04 -12.26
N ILE A 682 10.98 -10.56 -13.12
CA ILE A 682 11.22 -9.38 -13.96
C ILE A 682 10.03 -8.46 -13.79
N GLU A 683 10.27 -7.30 -13.21
CA GLU A 683 9.19 -6.41 -12.81
C GLU A 683 9.37 -4.99 -13.30
N ASN A 684 8.29 -4.44 -13.83
CA ASN A 684 8.13 -3.00 -14.02
C ASN A 684 6.84 -2.55 -13.36
N MET A 685 6.82 -1.31 -12.90
CA MET A 685 5.59 -0.55 -12.81
C MET A 685 5.24 0.07 -14.15
N GLN A 686 3.94 0.08 -14.46
CA GLN A 686 3.36 0.59 -15.68
C GLN A 686 1.99 1.21 -15.39
N PHE A 687 1.49 2.05 -16.30
CA PHE A 687 0.18 2.67 -16.14
C PHE A 687 -0.70 2.51 -17.38
N VAL A 688 -2.00 2.40 -17.15
CA VAL A 688 -2.99 2.18 -18.21
C VAL A 688 -3.19 3.46 -18.99
N VAL A 689 -3.16 3.38 -20.32
CA VAL A 689 -3.41 4.49 -21.24
C VAL A 689 -4.41 4.10 -22.33
N THR A 690 -5.17 5.07 -22.83
CA THR A 690 -5.98 4.86 -24.02
C THR A 690 -5.10 4.69 -25.26
N LYS A 691 -5.13 3.49 -25.88
CA LYS A 691 -4.41 3.21 -27.12
C LYS A 691 -5.16 3.74 -28.34
N LYS A 692 -6.47 3.50 -28.38
CA LYS A 692 -7.34 3.89 -29.50
C LYS A 692 -8.80 3.91 -29.07
N GLN A 693 -9.54 4.94 -29.45
CA GLN A 693 -11.00 4.96 -29.41
C GLN A 693 -11.54 4.68 -30.81
N THR A 694 -12.42 3.69 -30.95
CA THR A 694 -13.29 3.53 -32.12
C THR A 694 -14.71 3.99 -31.78
N ASP A 695 -15.62 3.97 -32.75
CA ASP A 695 -17.02 4.37 -32.53
C ASP A 695 -17.72 3.50 -31.47
N GLU A 696 -17.31 2.23 -31.33
CA GLU A 696 -17.96 1.24 -30.47
C GLU A 696 -17.13 0.82 -29.25
N THR A 697 -15.81 1.02 -29.26
CA THR A 697 -14.93 0.43 -28.22
C THR A 697 -13.71 1.29 -27.93
N THR A 698 -13.42 1.45 -26.64
CA THR A 698 -12.16 1.98 -26.14
C THR A 698 -11.15 0.84 -26.01
N PHE A 699 -10.02 0.94 -26.70
CA PHE A 699 -8.88 0.05 -26.53
C PHE A 699 -7.81 0.71 -25.67
N LEU A 700 -7.39 0.01 -24.64
CA LEU A 700 -6.37 0.40 -23.68
C LEU A 700 -5.07 -0.37 -23.94
N THR A 701 -3.97 0.16 -23.41
CA THR A 701 -2.66 -0.50 -23.33
C THR A 701 -1.92 0.01 -22.09
N PHE A 702 -0.65 -0.34 -21.93
CA PHE A 702 0.21 0.18 -20.87
C PHE A 702 1.32 1.07 -21.42
N ASN A 703 1.72 2.05 -20.63
CA ASN A 703 2.96 2.81 -20.77
C ASN A 703 3.88 2.53 -19.57
N ASP A 704 5.18 2.56 -19.83
CA ASP A 704 6.20 2.26 -18.82
C ASP A 704 6.38 3.40 -17.79
N LEU A 705 6.57 3.02 -16.53
CA LEU A 705 7.13 3.89 -15.49
C LEU A 705 8.57 3.51 -15.20
N THR A 706 8.84 2.23 -14.93
CA THR A 706 10.18 1.74 -14.63
C THR A 706 11.13 1.92 -15.81
N LEU A 707 12.32 2.45 -15.54
CA LEU A 707 13.34 2.76 -16.55
C LEU A 707 14.67 2.08 -16.22
N TYR A 708 14.74 0.77 -16.43
CA TYR A 708 15.99 0.02 -16.30
C TYR A 708 16.07 -1.16 -17.29
N PRO A 709 17.19 -1.42 -17.97
CA PRO A 709 17.26 -2.45 -19.00
C PRO A 709 17.06 -3.88 -18.48
N TYR A 710 16.86 -4.81 -19.40
CA TYR A 710 16.83 -6.25 -19.15
C TYR A 710 18.24 -6.84 -19.30
N GLU A 711 18.50 -8.01 -18.70
CA GLU A 711 19.79 -8.68 -18.76
C GLU A 711 20.00 -9.42 -20.09
N LYS A 712 20.88 -8.89 -20.95
CA LYS A 712 21.21 -9.49 -22.25
C LYS A 712 21.89 -10.85 -22.13
N LYS A 713 22.71 -11.08 -21.09
CA LYS A 713 23.39 -12.37 -20.86
C LYS A 713 22.42 -13.53 -20.67
N LEU A 714 21.20 -13.25 -20.20
CA LEU A 714 20.17 -14.23 -19.89
C LEU A 714 19.17 -14.46 -21.03
N LEU A 715 19.35 -13.82 -22.19
CA LEU A 715 18.45 -14.01 -23.34
C LEU A 715 18.78 -15.30 -24.09
N ASP A 716 17.76 -16.12 -24.29
CA ASP A 716 17.73 -17.22 -25.26
C ASP A 716 17.09 -16.73 -26.56
N PHE A 717 17.93 -16.36 -27.53
CA PHE A 717 17.48 -15.83 -28.81
C PHE A 717 16.67 -16.84 -29.65
N SER A 718 16.73 -18.14 -29.34
CA SER A 718 15.90 -19.14 -30.04
C SER A 718 14.41 -19.06 -29.67
N LEU A 719 14.09 -18.45 -28.53
CA LEU A 719 12.73 -18.30 -28.02
C LEU A 719 12.12 -16.91 -28.27
N LEU A 720 12.95 -15.93 -28.63
CA LEU A 720 12.53 -14.56 -28.89
C LEU A 720 12.11 -14.39 -30.35
N THR A 721 10.91 -13.84 -30.54
CA THR A 721 10.42 -13.43 -31.85
C THR A 721 11.09 -12.12 -32.27
N PRO A 722 11.12 -11.81 -33.59
CA PRO A 722 11.63 -10.52 -34.06
C PRO A 722 10.90 -9.32 -33.43
N GLN A 723 9.60 -9.43 -33.17
CA GLN A 723 8.82 -8.37 -32.52
C GLN A 723 9.26 -8.16 -31.06
N GLU A 724 9.48 -9.23 -30.31
CA GLU A 724 9.96 -9.11 -28.92
C GLU A 724 11.36 -8.49 -28.85
N ILE A 725 12.26 -8.80 -29.79
CA ILE A 725 13.57 -8.14 -29.90
C ILE A 725 13.39 -6.64 -30.21
N ALA A 726 12.49 -6.29 -31.13
CA ALA A 726 12.18 -4.90 -31.43
C ALA A 726 11.61 -4.15 -30.20
N ASP A 727 10.72 -4.79 -29.44
CA ASP A 727 10.15 -4.22 -28.23
C ASP A 727 11.19 -4.04 -27.11
N ILE A 728 12.17 -4.95 -27.00
CA ILE A 728 13.33 -4.80 -26.09
C ILE A 728 14.17 -3.60 -26.52
N ASN A 729 14.51 -3.50 -27.80
CA ASN A 729 15.32 -2.41 -28.34
C ASN A 729 14.63 -1.05 -28.18
N GLU A 730 13.32 -0.96 -28.43
CA GLU A 730 12.51 0.25 -28.22
C GLU A 730 12.57 0.71 -26.74
N TYR A 731 12.39 -0.23 -25.81
CA TYR A 731 12.44 0.05 -24.39
C TYR A 731 13.84 0.49 -23.93
N HIS A 732 14.90 -0.21 -24.37
CA HIS A 732 16.29 0.16 -24.06
C HIS A 732 16.67 1.52 -24.61
N LEU A 733 16.23 1.85 -25.84
CA LEU A 733 16.43 3.17 -26.42
C LEU A 733 15.69 4.27 -25.64
N THR A 734 14.47 4.00 -25.19
CA THR A 734 13.71 4.93 -24.34
C THR A 734 14.46 5.22 -23.04
N ILE A 735 14.96 4.18 -22.36
CA ILE A 735 15.78 4.33 -21.15
C ILE A 735 17.01 5.22 -21.41
N ARG A 736 17.76 4.93 -22.49
CA ARG A 736 18.93 5.72 -22.88
C ARG A 736 18.56 7.20 -23.07
N ASN A 737 17.51 7.45 -23.84
CA ASN A 737 17.07 8.81 -24.17
C ASN A 737 16.59 9.58 -22.93
N THR A 738 16.05 8.89 -21.92
CA THR A 738 15.59 9.52 -20.68
C THR A 738 16.71 9.74 -19.66
N LEU A 739 17.57 8.74 -19.43
CA LEU A 739 18.57 8.80 -18.35
C LEU A 739 19.87 9.50 -18.76
N LEU A 740 20.29 9.38 -20.02
CA LEU A 740 21.57 9.95 -20.48
C LEU A 740 21.65 11.48 -20.29
N PRO A 741 20.62 12.29 -20.59
CA PRO A 741 20.65 13.73 -20.32
C PRO A 741 20.82 14.03 -18.83
N ARG A 742 20.11 13.30 -17.95
CA ARG A 742 20.16 13.50 -16.49
C ARG A 742 21.55 13.22 -15.91
N ILE A 743 22.23 12.20 -16.45
CA ILE A 743 23.63 11.86 -16.10
C ILE A 743 24.56 13.00 -16.51
N LYS A 744 24.45 13.49 -17.74
CA LYS A 744 25.30 14.57 -18.28
C LYS A 744 25.14 15.90 -17.55
N GLU A 745 23.96 16.17 -17.02
CA GLU A 745 23.68 17.36 -16.21
C GLU A 745 24.31 17.29 -14.81
N ASN A 746 24.69 16.10 -14.32
CA ASN A 746 25.17 15.88 -12.96
C ASN A 746 26.51 15.11 -12.90
N PRO A 747 27.59 15.60 -13.56
CA PRO A 747 28.86 14.86 -13.67
C PRO A 747 29.61 14.67 -12.34
N SER A 748 29.20 15.36 -11.27
CA SER A 748 29.73 15.15 -9.92
C SER A 748 29.16 13.92 -9.22
N GLU A 749 27.98 13.44 -9.63
CA GLU A 749 27.31 12.25 -9.06
C GLU A 749 27.49 11.01 -9.95
N TYR A 750 27.62 11.21 -11.26
CA TYR A 750 27.77 10.13 -12.25
C TYR A 750 29.05 10.35 -13.04
N ASP A 751 30.01 9.43 -12.92
CA ASP A 751 31.24 9.49 -13.69
C ASP A 751 31.04 9.00 -15.13
N LYS A 752 32.10 9.11 -15.95
CA LYS A 752 32.08 8.63 -17.34
C LYS A 752 31.87 7.11 -17.45
N GLY A 753 32.23 6.34 -16.42
CA GLY A 753 32.01 4.90 -16.37
C GLY A 753 30.53 4.57 -16.34
N VAL A 754 29.74 5.30 -15.54
CA VAL A 754 28.28 5.17 -15.50
C VAL A 754 27.65 5.50 -16.85
N GLU A 755 28.09 6.57 -17.52
CA GLU A 755 27.61 6.94 -18.86
C GLU A 755 27.90 5.82 -19.87
N GLN A 756 29.14 5.32 -19.91
CA GLN A 756 29.54 4.26 -20.82
C GLN A 756 28.78 2.96 -20.56
N TYR A 757 28.60 2.60 -19.28
CA TYR A 757 27.85 1.43 -18.88
C TYR A 757 26.39 1.52 -19.34
N LEU A 758 25.73 2.67 -19.16
CA LEU A 758 24.38 2.90 -19.67
C LEU A 758 24.30 2.66 -21.19
N MET A 759 25.25 3.22 -21.94
CA MET A 759 25.31 3.05 -23.39
C MET A 759 25.43 1.56 -23.76
N GLU A 760 26.31 0.82 -23.12
CA GLU A 760 26.51 -0.62 -23.36
C GLU A 760 25.24 -1.46 -23.10
N ILE A 761 24.63 -1.29 -21.92
CA ILE A 761 23.47 -2.09 -21.54
C ILE A 761 22.21 -1.73 -22.34
N THR A 762 22.15 -0.53 -22.92
CA THR A 762 21.04 -0.08 -23.78
C THR A 762 21.29 -0.25 -25.29
N GLU A 763 22.43 -0.82 -25.68
CA GLU A 763 22.74 -1.00 -27.11
C GLU A 763 21.73 -1.91 -27.79
N PRO A 764 21.23 -1.59 -29.01
CA PRO A 764 20.29 -2.46 -29.70
C PRO A 764 20.86 -3.86 -29.92
N ILE A 765 20.03 -4.87 -29.69
CA ILE A 765 20.31 -6.26 -30.04
C ILE A 765 20.23 -6.39 -31.57
N SER A 766 21.30 -6.93 -32.18
CA SER A 766 21.36 -7.20 -33.62
C SER A 766 20.49 -8.39 -34.01
N HIS A 767 19.86 -8.30 -35.19
CA HIS A 767 19.04 -9.36 -35.79
C HIS A 767 19.85 -10.51 -36.36
#